data_AF-A0A1W9INT3-F1
#
_entry.id   AF-A0A1W9INT3-F1
#
_cell.length_a   1.000
_cell.length_b   1.000
_cell.length_c   1.000
_cell.angle_alpha   90.00
_cell.angle_beta   90.00
_cell.angle_gamma   90.00
#
_symmetry.space_group_name_H-M   'P 1'
#
loop_
_entity.id
_entity.type
_entity.pdbx_description
1 polymer ?
#
loop_
_entity_poly.entity_id
_entity_poly.type
_entity_poly.pdbx_seq_one_letter_code
_entity_poly.pdbx_strand_id
1 'polypeptide(L)'
;MTDFLDEAQGGFFTTAKHHESLILRAREGADGATPSANAVAASALARLSFHFDRQTWREAAVAAVRAYGRQIARYPRAFAKTLALVDFLTEGPLELAFVGDETQEGLRALRRAVADQYLPNRIIATAAPGTPSSSPLLEGKQPVDGQPALYICRNFSCRQPITDPRAISNALQTGTPRAARQGGEPKLLRGAQIPGRATVQGTAAYAARMIGLAGDAALASGFTSFGTTGLTTTRVGFGTYRVHTQEAEHRDALKKALRASCNVLDTSTNYMDGDSERAVGTVLAELIASGELRREEVVVVSKIGYVQGENLKLAEAREHSGRPYPDMVKYGDGIWHCIHPEFLADQLALSLDRLGLLTLDVCLLHNPEYFLSEATHRGKQDLAALRAQFYSRLEQAFTYFESQVAAGRIQYYGISSNTVTAPAESPEATSLASMVEAAQAAAASVGLETHHFRVLQLPMNLFESGAALTANTGAAGRQTVLEYAQQAGVAVLVNRPLNAMPAPHSGIVRLANLPLEDGPIDVVRQLDAVGKLEQEYRDSIAPAMQQAKQGTAPDEFFNWSQELQRVRPQIQGLEHWEQLERQMIAPQVNQAIQTLSRHLTGEPSERWEAWRERYVPELLALLHGMRREATDRSRARTTAIAQALDPLLPDARRQSTLSRKALWILAWTPGVTCVLNGMRTPHYVDDTLAILRWEPLKDVIQAYNRMTALAASL
;
A
#
# COMPACT_ATOMS: atom_id res chain seq x y z
N MET A 1 -23.63 -5.02 24.68
CA MET A 1 -22.88 -4.99 23.39
C MET A 1 -21.40 -5.28 23.59
N THR A 2 -20.76 -4.71 24.61
CA THR A 2 -19.33 -4.98 24.95
C THR A 2 -18.99 -6.47 25.05
N ASP A 3 -19.89 -7.28 25.61
CA ASP A 3 -19.67 -8.73 25.75
C ASP A 3 -19.72 -9.51 24.42
N PHE A 4 -20.22 -8.89 23.35
CA PHE A 4 -20.39 -9.50 22.04
C PHE A 4 -19.43 -8.91 21.00
N LEU A 5 -18.83 -7.75 21.26
CA LEU A 5 -17.94 -7.07 20.32
C LEU A 5 -16.64 -7.86 20.11
N ASP A 6 -16.24 -8.00 18.84
CA ASP A 6 -14.92 -8.46 18.43
C ASP A 6 -14.01 -7.23 18.25
N GLU A 7 -13.20 -6.95 19.25
CA GLU A 7 -12.29 -5.80 19.25
C GLU A 7 -11.12 -5.95 18.26
N ALA A 8 -10.77 -7.19 17.88
CA ALA A 8 -9.63 -7.47 17.01
C ALA A 8 -9.98 -7.37 15.53
N GLN A 9 -11.16 -7.87 15.13
CA GLN A 9 -11.56 -7.94 13.72
C GLN A 9 -12.80 -7.09 13.38
N GLY A 10 -13.42 -6.47 14.39
CA GLY A 10 -14.71 -5.80 14.25
C GLY A 10 -15.88 -6.78 14.15
N GLY A 11 -17.09 -6.25 14.33
CA GLY A 11 -18.32 -7.03 14.30
C GLY A 11 -18.69 -7.67 15.63
N PHE A 12 -19.71 -8.52 15.61
CA PHE A 12 -20.31 -9.09 16.82
C PHE A 12 -20.39 -10.61 16.77
N PHE A 13 -20.01 -11.25 17.87
CA PHE A 13 -20.28 -12.65 18.15
C PHE A 13 -21.76 -12.87 18.45
N THR A 14 -22.24 -14.07 18.18
CA THR A 14 -23.63 -14.48 18.52
C THR A 14 -23.78 -14.86 19.99
N THR A 15 -22.68 -15.01 20.73
CA THR A 15 -22.64 -15.40 22.16
C THR A 15 -21.81 -14.42 22.98
N ALA A 16 -22.12 -14.25 24.27
CA ALA A 16 -21.42 -13.32 25.16
C ALA A 16 -20.06 -13.86 25.65
N LYS A 17 -19.11 -12.96 25.99
CA LYS A 17 -17.79 -13.30 26.59
C LYS A 17 -17.91 -14.17 27.85
N HIS A 18 -18.97 -13.98 28.63
CA HIS A 18 -19.23 -14.68 29.89
C HIS A 18 -20.27 -15.80 29.78
N HIS A 19 -20.64 -16.19 28.55
CA HIS A 19 -21.41 -17.42 28.35
C HIS A 19 -20.55 -18.65 28.71
N GLU A 20 -21.14 -19.83 28.77
CA GLU A 20 -20.36 -21.07 28.88
C GLU A 20 -19.26 -21.12 27.81
N SER A 21 -18.08 -21.61 28.17
CA SER A 21 -16.92 -21.64 27.27
C SER A 21 -17.18 -22.56 26.07
N LEU A 22 -17.50 -21.95 24.92
CA LEU A 22 -17.67 -22.65 23.65
C LEU A 22 -16.33 -22.84 22.94
N ILE A 23 -16.18 -23.95 22.21
CA ILE A 23 -15.00 -24.25 21.38
C ILE A 23 -14.77 -23.15 20.33
N LEU A 24 -15.85 -22.62 19.75
CA LEU A 24 -15.82 -21.52 18.80
C LEU A 24 -17.01 -20.59 19.05
N ARG A 25 -16.74 -19.28 19.15
CA ARG A 25 -17.80 -18.25 19.12
C ARG A 25 -18.03 -17.84 17.67
N ALA A 26 -19.21 -18.14 17.15
CA ALA A 26 -19.56 -17.84 15.77
C ALA A 26 -19.86 -16.33 15.57
N ARG A 27 -19.65 -15.86 14.34
CA ARG A 27 -20.06 -14.52 13.87
C ARG A 27 -20.84 -14.69 12.57
N GLU A 28 -21.93 -13.94 12.42
CA GLU A 28 -22.79 -13.99 11.24
C GLU A 28 -22.64 -12.69 10.44
N GLY A 29 -22.11 -12.80 9.22
CA GLY A 29 -21.97 -11.67 8.32
C GLY A 29 -23.17 -11.48 7.40
N ALA A 30 -23.40 -12.47 6.55
CA ALA A 30 -24.43 -12.45 5.53
C ALA A 30 -25.83 -12.58 6.13
N ASP A 31 -26.79 -11.89 5.52
CA ASP A 31 -28.21 -12.04 5.80
C ASP A 31 -28.70 -13.40 5.30
N GLY A 32 -29.60 -14.03 6.06
CA GLY A 32 -30.33 -15.23 5.66
C GLY A 32 -31.77 -14.90 5.30
N ALA A 33 -32.72 -15.75 5.71
CA ALA A 33 -34.14 -15.39 5.67
C ALA A 33 -34.46 -14.18 6.56
N THR A 34 -33.63 -13.93 7.57
CA THR A 34 -33.66 -12.75 8.43
C THR A 34 -32.33 -12.01 8.35
N PRO A 35 -32.31 -10.70 8.69
CA PRO A 35 -31.06 -9.95 8.78
C PRO A 35 -30.06 -10.58 9.75
N SER A 36 -28.76 -10.48 9.46
CA SER A 36 -27.71 -11.03 10.32
C SER A 36 -27.64 -10.33 11.67
N ALA A 37 -27.26 -11.07 12.73
CA ALA A 37 -27.11 -10.51 14.07
C ALA A 37 -26.13 -9.32 14.08
N ASN A 38 -25.05 -9.40 13.28
CA ASN A 38 -24.09 -8.33 13.11
C ASN A 38 -24.73 -7.07 12.50
N ALA A 39 -25.49 -7.21 11.41
CA ALA A 39 -26.13 -6.09 10.74
C ALA A 39 -27.19 -5.41 11.63
N VAL A 40 -27.93 -6.19 12.41
CA VAL A 40 -28.92 -5.66 13.37
C VAL A 40 -28.25 -4.92 14.52
N ALA A 41 -27.23 -5.50 15.14
CA ALA A 41 -26.47 -4.88 16.22
C ALA A 41 -25.79 -3.58 15.78
N ALA A 42 -25.13 -3.61 14.62
CA ALA A 42 -24.50 -2.43 14.03
C ALA A 42 -25.53 -1.34 13.68
N SER A 43 -26.70 -1.72 13.15
CA SER A 43 -27.78 -0.77 12.85
C SER A 43 -28.36 -0.12 14.10
N ALA A 44 -28.50 -0.87 15.20
CA ALA A 44 -28.94 -0.33 16.47
C ALA A 44 -27.91 0.67 17.02
N LEU A 45 -26.62 0.31 17.05
CA LEU A 45 -25.55 1.18 17.52
C LEU A 45 -25.42 2.46 16.68
N ALA A 46 -25.52 2.36 15.36
CA ALA A 46 -25.52 3.53 14.47
C ALA A 46 -26.69 4.47 14.75
N ARG A 47 -27.91 3.96 14.97
CA ARG A 47 -29.06 4.82 15.29
C ARG A 47 -28.90 5.45 16.67
N LEU A 48 -28.47 4.68 17.65
CA LEU A 48 -28.24 5.14 19.02
C LEU A 48 -27.12 6.19 19.08
N SER A 49 -26.08 6.08 18.24
CA SER A 49 -25.00 7.07 18.22
C SER A 49 -25.51 8.46 17.87
N PHE A 50 -26.49 8.59 16.97
CA PHE A 50 -27.11 9.88 16.65
C PHE A 50 -28.14 10.33 17.69
N HIS A 51 -28.84 9.40 18.35
CA HIS A 51 -29.76 9.76 19.44
C HIS A 51 -29.07 10.34 20.67
N PHE A 52 -27.86 9.85 20.98
CA PHE A 52 -27.15 10.16 22.22
C PHE A 52 -25.83 10.90 21.99
N ASP A 53 -25.52 11.28 20.76
CA ASP A 53 -24.24 11.86 20.35
C ASP A 53 -23.01 11.06 20.85
N ARG A 54 -23.05 9.74 20.62
CA ARG A 54 -22.02 8.80 21.09
C ARG A 54 -21.17 8.25 19.96
N GLN A 55 -20.04 8.90 19.73
CA GLN A 55 -19.10 8.55 18.67
C GLN A 55 -18.59 7.10 18.75
N THR A 56 -18.33 6.57 19.95
CA THR A 56 -17.86 5.18 20.14
C THR A 56 -18.85 4.13 19.62
N TRP A 57 -20.16 4.41 19.67
CA TRP A 57 -21.18 3.52 19.11
C TRP A 57 -21.22 3.60 17.58
N ARG A 58 -20.97 4.79 17.03
CA ARG A 58 -20.85 4.97 15.58
C ARG A 58 -19.66 4.20 15.03
N GLU A 59 -18.52 4.27 15.71
CA GLU A 59 -17.30 3.55 15.35
C GLU A 59 -17.49 2.03 15.40
N ALA A 60 -18.15 1.51 16.46
CA ALA A 60 -18.47 0.10 16.56
C ALA A 60 -19.39 -0.37 15.41
N ALA A 61 -20.37 0.45 15.00
CA ALA A 61 -21.22 0.15 13.85
C ALA A 61 -20.43 0.13 12.53
N VAL A 62 -19.54 1.11 12.32
CA VAL A 62 -18.67 1.14 11.13
C VAL A 62 -17.73 -0.06 11.11
N ALA A 63 -17.10 -0.39 12.23
CA ALA A 63 -16.22 -1.56 12.34
C ALA A 63 -16.95 -2.86 11.98
N ALA A 64 -18.20 -3.01 12.43
CA ALA A 64 -19.03 -4.17 12.11
C ALA A 64 -19.40 -4.28 10.62
N VAL A 65 -19.55 -3.16 9.91
CA VAL A 65 -19.68 -3.17 8.44
C VAL A 65 -18.35 -3.56 7.79
N ARG A 66 -17.25 -2.93 8.22
CA ARG A 66 -15.91 -3.14 7.64
C ARG A 66 -15.42 -4.57 7.79
N ALA A 67 -15.77 -5.25 8.88
CA ALA A 67 -15.44 -6.66 9.13
C ALA A 67 -15.86 -7.60 7.97
N TYR A 68 -16.89 -7.23 7.21
CA TYR A 68 -17.39 -8.00 6.07
C TYR A 68 -17.24 -7.28 4.72
N GLY A 69 -16.46 -6.20 4.65
CA GLY A 69 -16.36 -5.34 3.46
C GLY A 69 -15.98 -6.08 2.17
N ARG A 70 -15.03 -7.04 2.25
CA ARG A 70 -14.64 -7.87 1.09
C ARG A 70 -15.78 -8.76 0.61
N GLN A 71 -16.51 -9.38 1.55
CA GLN A 71 -17.65 -10.25 1.24
C GLN A 71 -18.83 -9.46 0.69
N ILE A 72 -19.09 -8.26 1.22
CA ILE A 72 -20.12 -7.34 0.72
C ILE A 72 -19.83 -6.96 -0.72
N ALA A 73 -18.57 -6.59 -1.05
CA ALA A 73 -18.18 -6.24 -2.41
C ALA A 73 -18.37 -7.41 -3.40
N ARG A 74 -18.05 -8.64 -2.95
CA ARG A 74 -18.15 -9.85 -3.79
C ARG A 74 -19.58 -10.37 -3.94
N TYR A 75 -20.40 -10.26 -2.89
CA TYR A 75 -21.75 -10.83 -2.83
C TYR A 75 -22.76 -9.83 -2.24
N PRO A 76 -22.96 -8.64 -2.83
CA PRO A 76 -23.74 -7.56 -2.20
C PRO A 76 -25.19 -7.96 -1.87
N ARG A 77 -25.77 -8.86 -2.68
CA ARG A 77 -27.14 -9.39 -2.46
C ARG A 77 -27.30 -10.16 -1.15
N ALA A 78 -26.22 -10.71 -0.60
CA ALA A 78 -26.25 -11.43 0.67
C ALA A 78 -26.12 -10.50 1.89
N PHE A 79 -26.06 -9.18 1.70
CA PHE A 79 -25.78 -8.20 2.77
C PHE A 79 -26.73 -7.00 2.70
N ALA A 80 -27.99 -7.21 2.30
CA ALA A 80 -28.96 -6.14 2.09
C ALA A 80 -29.16 -5.24 3.32
N LYS A 81 -29.23 -5.81 4.53
CA LYS A 81 -29.37 -5.02 5.76
C LYS A 81 -28.12 -4.21 6.05
N THR A 82 -26.94 -4.80 5.85
CA THR A 82 -25.66 -4.11 6.02
C THR A 82 -25.51 -2.97 5.00
N LEU A 83 -25.95 -3.15 3.75
CA LEU A 83 -25.95 -2.10 2.73
C LEU A 83 -26.90 -0.95 3.08
N ALA A 84 -28.07 -1.23 3.65
CA ALA A 84 -28.95 -0.18 4.18
C ALA A 84 -28.29 0.59 5.34
N LEU A 85 -27.50 -0.11 6.17
CA LEU A 85 -26.68 0.54 7.19
C LEU A 85 -25.55 1.39 6.60
N VAL A 86 -24.92 0.95 5.51
CA VAL A 86 -23.93 1.75 4.78
C VAL A 86 -24.56 3.06 4.33
N ASP A 87 -25.71 3.00 3.66
CA ASP A 87 -26.47 4.17 3.21
C ASP A 87 -26.82 5.12 4.38
N PHE A 88 -27.26 4.57 5.50
CA PHE A 88 -27.54 5.34 6.72
C PHE A 88 -26.31 6.06 7.27
N LEU A 89 -25.17 5.37 7.35
CA LEU A 89 -23.94 5.90 7.95
C LEU A 89 -23.21 6.90 7.04
N THR A 90 -23.32 6.76 5.71
CA THR A 90 -22.71 7.68 4.73
C THR A 90 -23.54 8.94 4.51
N GLU A 91 -24.87 8.82 4.41
CA GLU A 91 -25.75 9.99 4.21
C GLU A 91 -26.06 10.72 5.52
N GLY A 92 -26.03 9.98 6.65
CA GLY A 92 -26.49 10.47 7.95
C GLY A 92 -28.02 10.52 8.03
N PRO A 93 -28.59 10.47 9.25
CA PRO A 93 -30.03 10.53 9.41
C PRO A 93 -30.59 11.93 9.21
N LEU A 94 -31.85 11.98 8.78
CA LEU A 94 -32.73 13.09 9.09
C LEU A 94 -33.21 12.93 10.54
N GLU A 95 -33.01 13.96 11.34
CA GLU A 95 -33.31 13.93 12.77
C GLU A 95 -34.65 14.63 13.02
N LEU A 96 -35.64 13.90 13.53
CA LEU A 96 -36.99 14.41 13.73
C LEU A 96 -37.31 14.47 15.21
N ALA A 97 -37.52 15.66 15.75
CA ALA A 97 -37.90 15.87 17.14
C ALA A 97 -39.34 16.36 17.23
N PHE A 98 -40.19 15.55 17.84
CA PHE A 98 -41.58 15.90 18.13
C PHE A 98 -41.70 16.39 19.56
N VAL A 99 -42.31 17.57 19.75
CA VAL A 99 -42.58 18.12 21.08
C VAL A 99 -44.06 18.43 21.21
N GLY A 100 -44.71 17.87 22.23
CA GLY A 100 -46.14 18.03 22.46
C GLY A 100 -46.71 16.92 23.33
N ASP A 101 -47.96 17.07 23.77
CA ASP A 101 -48.66 16.04 24.55
C ASP A 101 -49.15 14.92 23.61
N GLU A 102 -48.91 13.66 23.98
CA GLU A 102 -49.32 12.48 23.20
C GLU A 102 -50.84 12.39 22.98
N THR A 103 -51.64 13.05 23.82
CA THR A 103 -53.09 13.08 23.67
C THR A 103 -53.57 14.13 22.66
N GLN A 104 -52.73 15.07 22.23
CA GLN A 104 -53.12 16.14 21.29
C GLN A 104 -53.24 15.61 19.85
N GLU A 105 -54.37 15.90 19.18
CA GLU A 105 -54.57 15.49 17.78
C GLU A 105 -53.56 16.16 16.84
N GLY A 106 -53.11 17.38 17.14
CA GLY A 106 -52.06 18.06 16.37
C GLY A 106 -50.76 17.25 16.30
N LEU A 107 -50.33 16.65 17.41
CA LEU A 107 -49.12 15.82 17.44
C LEU A 107 -49.31 14.53 16.62
N ARG A 108 -50.48 13.90 16.70
CA ARG A 108 -50.83 12.73 15.89
C ARG A 108 -50.86 13.07 14.41
N ALA A 109 -51.38 14.23 14.03
CA ALA A 109 -51.43 14.71 12.65
C ALA A 109 -50.02 14.97 12.09
N LEU A 110 -49.12 15.57 12.87
CA LEU A 110 -47.70 15.72 12.49
C LEU A 110 -47.02 14.36 12.31
N ARG A 111 -47.25 13.40 13.22
CA ARG A 111 -46.69 12.03 13.12
C ARG A 111 -47.19 11.30 11.87
N ARG A 112 -48.48 11.40 11.55
CA ARG A 112 -49.07 10.81 10.33
C ARG A 112 -48.44 11.40 9.07
N ALA A 113 -48.35 12.73 8.98
CA ALA A 113 -47.77 13.40 7.82
C ALA A 113 -46.28 13.06 7.58
N VAL A 114 -45.51 12.80 8.64
CA VAL A 114 -44.15 12.25 8.50
C VAL A 114 -44.18 10.78 8.07
N ALA A 115 -45.10 9.98 8.61
CA ALA A 115 -45.22 8.55 8.29
C ALA A 115 -45.62 8.30 6.82
N ASP A 116 -46.35 9.24 6.20
CA ASP A 116 -46.71 9.20 4.78
C ASP A 116 -45.52 9.43 3.83
N GLN A 117 -44.34 9.75 4.37
CA GLN A 117 -43.13 10.05 3.60
C GLN A 117 -42.12 8.91 3.72
N TYR A 118 -41.56 8.47 2.58
CA TYR A 118 -40.49 7.47 2.57
C TYR A 118 -39.16 8.08 3.00
N LEU A 119 -38.84 7.90 4.28
CA LEU A 119 -37.64 8.44 4.93
C LEU A 119 -36.79 7.28 5.50
N PRO A 120 -36.01 6.57 4.67
CA PRO A 120 -35.28 5.36 5.08
C PRO A 120 -34.21 5.66 6.14
N ASN A 121 -33.55 6.82 6.06
CA ASN A 121 -32.52 7.25 7.00
C ASN A 121 -33.07 8.30 7.96
N ARG A 122 -33.96 7.91 8.87
CA ARG A 122 -34.50 8.81 9.90
C ARG A 122 -34.27 8.30 11.32
N ILE A 123 -34.10 9.24 12.24
CA ILE A 123 -34.25 9.01 13.68
C ILE A 123 -35.36 9.91 14.23
N ILE A 124 -36.09 9.41 15.23
CA ILE A 124 -37.25 10.10 15.80
C ILE A 124 -37.10 10.16 17.31
N ALA A 125 -37.15 11.36 17.87
CA ALA A 125 -37.26 11.59 19.31
C ALA A 125 -38.59 12.30 19.63
N THR A 126 -39.17 12.00 20.79
CA THR A 126 -40.38 12.69 21.28
C THR A 126 -40.15 13.16 22.70
N ALA A 127 -40.57 14.39 23.01
CA ALA A 127 -40.63 14.90 24.38
C ALA A 127 -42.03 15.44 24.70
N ALA A 128 -42.51 15.16 25.91
CA ALA A 128 -43.64 15.88 26.48
C ALA A 128 -43.20 17.29 26.92
N PRO A 129 -44.10 18.29 26.89
CA PRO A 129 -43.77 19.66 27.30
C PRO A 129 -43.17 19.70 28.71
N GLY A 130 -42.09 20.46 28.89
CA GLY A 130 -41.44 20.65 30.20
C GLY A 130 -40.74 19.41 30.78
N THR A 131 -40.65 18.30 30.04
CA THR A 131 -39.96 17.09 30.51
C THR A 131 -38.46 17.16 30.17
N PRO A 132 -37.56 17.09 31.17
CA PRO A 132 -36.12 16.99 30.92
C PRO A 132 -35.81 15.71 30.11
N SER A 133 -35.04 15.85 29.03
CA SER A 133 -34.64 14.72 28.19
C SER A 133 -33.13 14.55 28.22
N SER A 134 -32.66 13.30 28.31
CA SER A 134 -31.25 12.94 28.19
C SER A 134 -30.78 12.81 26.74
N SER A 135 -31.65 13.08 25.76
CA SER A 135 -31.34 13.03 24.33
C SER A 135 -30.95 14.43 23.83
N PRO A 136 -29.71 14.66 23.36
CA PRO A 136 -29.29 15.94 22.78
C PRO A 136 -30.24 16.47 21.69
N LEU A 137 -30.85 15.57 20.91
CA LEU A 137 -31.84 15.92 19.88
C LEU A 137 -33.11 16.61 20.42
N LEU A 138 -33.41 16.54 21.72
CA LEU A 138 -34.59 17.17 22.31
C LEU A 138 -34.25 18.41 23.14
N GLU A 139 -32.97 18.72 23.31
CA GLU A 139 -32.51 19.82 24.13
C GLU A 139 -32.97 21.17 23.57
N GLY A 140 -33.54 22.01 24.44
CA GLY A 140 -34.03 23.35 24.10
C GLY A 140 -35.27 23.40 23.21
N LYS A 141 -35.95 22.27 22.94
CA LYS A 141 -37.13 22.22 22.06
C LYS A 141 -38.42 22.32 22.87
N GLN A 142 -39.36 23.15 22.41
CA GLN A 142 -40.62 23.44 23.11
C GLN A 142 -41.80 23.44 22.13
N PRO A 143 -43.04 23.32 22.62
CA PRO A 143 -44.22 23.65 21.82
C PRO A 143 -44.15 25.10 21.30
N VAL A 144 -44.78 25.37 20.16
CA VAL A 144 -44.88 26.72 19.58
C VAL A 144 -46.27 27.25 19.87
N ASP A 145 -46.38 28.35 20.61
CA ASP A 145 -47.66 28.96 21.01
C ASP A 145 -48.64 27.94 21.64
N GLY A 146 -48.11 26.98 22.42
CA GLY A 146 -48.87 25.91 23.06
C GLY A 146 -49.30 24.77 22.12
N GLN A 147 -48.96 24.82 20.83
CA GLN A 147 -49.22 23.77 19.85
C GLN A 147 -48.04 22.78 19.74
N PRO A 148 -48.31 21.49 19.50
CA PRO A 148 -47.28 20.52 19.13
C PRO A 148 -46.43 20.99 17.97
N ALA A 149 -45.13 20.72 18.03
CA ALA A 149 -44.17 21.11 17.02
C ALA A 149 -43.31 19.94 16.57
N LEU A 150 -42.99 19.90 15.27
CA LEU A 150 -41.96 19.08 14.67
C LEU A 150 -40.73 19.94 14.36
N TYR A 151 -39.58 19.53 14.87
CA TYR A 151 -38.29 20.06 14.49
C TYR A 151 -37.59 19.07 13.56
N ILE A 152 -37.15 19.56 12.41
CA ILE A 152 -36.37 18.79 11.43
C ILE A 152 -34.93 19.27 11.50
N CYS A 153 -34.02 18.39 11.92
CA CYS A 153 -32.62 18.68 12.16
C CYS A 153 -31.70 17.80 11.30
N ARG A 154 -30.49 18.31 11.08
CA ARG A 154 -29.35 17.57 10.54
C ARG A 154 -28.09 18.04 11.26
N ASN A 155 -27.27 17.11 11.73
CA ASN A 155 -26.04 17.43 12.46
C ASN A 155 -26.29 18.41 13.61
N PHE A 156 -27.37 18.20 14.38
CA PHE A 156 -27.78 19.04 15.51
C PHE A 156 -28.15 20.50 15.17
N SER A 157 -28.22 20.86 13.88
CA SER A 157 -28.80 22.13 13.43
C SER A 157 -30.21 21.91 12.91
N CYS A 158 -31.16 22.65 13.47
CA CYS A 158 -32.58 22.50 13.17
C CYS A 158 -33.13 23.65 12.34
N ARG A 159 -34.14 23.34 11.53
CA ARG A 159 -34.97 24.34 10.87
C ARG A 159 -36.00 24.94 11.84
N GLN A 160 -36.73 25.94 11.36
CA GLN A 160 -37.90 26.49 12.06
C GLN A 160 -38.90 25.36 12.38
N PRO A 161 -39.52 25.36 13.57
CA PRO A 161 -40.49 24.36 13.98
C PRO A 161 -41.74 24.38 13.10
N ILE A 162 -42.31 23.20 12.85
CA ILE A 162 -43.51 23.00 12.02
C ILE A 162 -44.67 22.57 12.93
N THR A 163 -45.75 23.36 12.91
CA THR A 163 -47.00 23.05 13.63
C THR A 163 -48.15 22.63 12.69
N ASP A 164 -48.06 22.95 11.39
CA ASP A 164 -49.03 22.53 10.37
C ASP A 164 -48.52 21.29 9.60
N PRO A 165 -49.21 20.13 9.70
CA PRO A 165 -48.84 18.91 8.98
C PRO A 165 -48.71 19.08 7.46
N ARG A 166 -49.45 20.01 6.85
CA ARG A 166 -49.43 20.26 5.40
C ARG A 166 -48.09 20.82 4.92
N ALA A 167 -47.30 21.44 5.80
CA ALA A 167 -46.00 22.00 5.46
C ALA A 167 -44.87 20.96 5.40
N ILE A 168 -45.09 19.75 5.94
CA ILE A 168 -44.03 18.73 6.13
C ILE A 168 -43.46 18.22 4.81
N SER A 169 -44.31 17.92 3.82
CA SER A 169 -43.85 17.40 2.52
C SER A 169 -42.86 18.37 1.85
N ASN A 170 -43.17 19.67 1.84
CA ASN A 170 -42.30 20.69 1.26
C ASN A 170 -41.01 20.88 2.06
N ALA A 171 -41.10 20.84 3.40
CA ALA A 171 -39.93 20.94 4.27
C ALA A 171 -38.95 19.77 4.09
N LEU A 172 -39.44 18.57 3.78
CA LEU A 172 -38.62 17.38 3.53
C LEU A 172 -38.02 17.38 2.11
N GLN A 173 -38.74 17.87 1.10
CA GLN A 173 -38.26 17.93 -0.29
C GLN A 173 -37.16 18.97 -0.51
N THR A 174 -37.29 20.17 0.09
CA THR A 174 -36.30 21.26 -0.01
C THR A 174 -34.97 20.98 0.73
N GLY A 175 -34.90 19.89 1.50
CA GLY A 175 -33.69 19.47 2.23
C GLY A 175 -32.90 18.32 1.59
N THR A 176 -33.30 17.88 0.40
CA THR A 176 -32.62 16.79 -0.31
C THR A 176 -31.92 17.36 -1.54
N PRO A 177 -30.64 17.78 -1.47
CA PRO A 177 -29.93 18.26 -2.65
C PRO A 177 -29.62 17.08 -3.57
N ARG A 178 -30.58 16.73 -4.45
CA ARG A 178 -30.34 15.79 -5.56
C ARG A 178 -29.36 16.37 -6.59
N ALA A 179 -29.12 17.69 -6.54
CA ALA A 179 -28.26 18.44 -7.46
C ALA A 179 -26.77 18.53 -7.03
N ALA A 180 -26.41 18.22 -5.78
CA ALA A 180 -25.00 18.28 -5.32
C ALA A 180 -24.19 17.00 -5.58
N ARG A 181 -24.75 16.01 -6.31
CA ARG A 181 -24.09 14.74 -6.65
C ARG A 181 -23.05 14.85 -7.79
N GLN A 182 -22.73 16.05 -8.24
CA GLN A 182 -21.75 16.30 -9.31
C GLN A 182 -20.50 16.94 -8.68
N GLY A 183 -19.50 16.13 -8.34
CA GLY A 183 -18.15 16.60 -8.00
C GLY A 183 -17.66 16.44 -6.55
N GLY A 184 -18.36 15.72 -5.67
CA GLY A 184 -17.91 15.49 -4.27
C GLY A 184 -17.07 14.21 -4.10
N GLU A 185 -16.03 14.27 -3.25
CA GLU A 185 -15.25 13.10 -2.81
C GLU A 185 -16.17 11.93 -2.39
N PRO A 186 -15.81 10.66 -2.68
CA PRO A 186 -16.57 9.51 -2.22
C PRO A 186 -16.65 9.51 -0.68
N LYS A 187 -17.88 9.54 -0.15
CA LYS A 187 -18.14 9.40 1.29
C LYS A 187 -17.87 7.96 1.73
N LEU A 188 -16.62 7.67 2.09
CA LEU A 188 -16.18 6.38 2.61
C LEU A 188 -16.65 6.19 4.06
N LEU A 189 -16.99 4.95 4.43
CA LEU A 189 -17.17 4.56 5.83
C LEU A 189 -15.81 4.46 6.53
N ARG A 190 -15.33 5.58 7.04
CA ARG A 190 -14.03 5.69 7.73
C ARG A 190 -14.07 4.92 9.06
N GLY A 191 -13.16 3.96 9.23
CA GLY A 191 -12.94 3.30 10.52
C GLY A 191 -12.36 4.26 11.57
N ALA A 192 -12.14 3.78 12.81
CA ALA A 192 -11.39 4.55 13.81
C ALA A 192 -9.98 4.82 13.25
N GLN A 193 -9.69 6.09 12.98
CA GLN A 193 -8.39 6.53 12.48
C GLN A 193 -7.53 6.98 13.66
N ILE A 194 -6.25 6.58 13.65
CA ILE A 194 -5.25 6.99 14.63
C ILE A 194 -5.02 8.50 14.43
N PRO A 195 -5.29 9.33 15.47
CA PRO A 195 -5.03 10.75 15.39
C PRO A 195 -3.55 11.06 15.54
N GLY A 196 -3.15 12.24 15.08
CA GLY A 196 -1.78 12.72 15.18
C GLY A 196 -0.92 12.40 13.96
N ARG A 197 0.33 12.84 14.04
CA ARG A 197 1.36 12.79 13.00
C ARG A 197 2.74 12.83 13.65
N ALA A 198 3.78 12.48 12.91
CA ALA A 198 5.16 12.63 13.35
C ALA A 198 5.43 14.07 13.83
N THR A 199 6.11 14.21 14.97
CA THR A 199 6.51 15.52 15.49
C THR A 199 8.00 15.55 15.76
N VAL A 200 8.57 16.76 15.80
CA VAL A 200 9.99 16.96 16.12
C VAL A 200 10.31 16.37 17.50
N GLN A 201 9.45 16.65 18.49
CA GLN A 201 9.60 16.14 19.85
C GLN A 201 9.43 14.62 19.92
N GLY A 202 8.40 14.07 19.26
CA GLY A 202 8.10 12.64 19.29
C GLY A 202 9.20 11.81 18.63
N THR A 203 9.64 12.20 17.44
CA THR A 203 10.70 11.49 16.71
C THR A 203 12.06 11.61 17.40
N ALA A 204 12.40 12.75 17.99
CA ALA A 204 13.61 12.89 18.81
C ALA A 204 13.55 12.06 20.10
N ALA A 205 12.39 12.03 20.78
CA ALA A 205 12.17 11.19 21.97
C ALA A 205 12.28 9.70 21.65
N TYR A 206 11.76 9.27 20.50
CA TYR A 206 11.94 7.90 20.00
C TYR A 206 13.43 7.58 19.86
N ALA A 207 14.18 8.40 19.12
CA ALA A 207 15.61 8.17 18.90
C ALA A 207 16.39 8.10 20.23
N ALA A 208 16.16 9.04 21.14
CA ALA A 208 16.77 9.06 22.47
C ALA A 208 16.46 7.80 23.28
N ARG A 209 15.20 7.33 23.24
CA ARG A 209 14.79 6.08 23.90
C ARG A 209 15.51 4.87 23.31
N MET A 210 15.58 4.75 21.99
CA MET A 210 16.24 3.59 21.35
C MET A 210 17.75 3.57 21.64
N ILE A 211 18.41 4.73 21.63
CA ILE A 211 19.83 4.86 22.01
C ILE A 211 20.04 4.44 23.47
N GLY A 212 19.18 4.91 24.38
CA GLY A 212 19.24 4.54 25.80
C GLY A 212 19.02 3.04 26.04
N LEU A 213 18.04 2.43 25.36
CA LEU A 213 17.75 0.99 25.46
C LEU A 213 18.87 0.11 24.89
N ALA A 214 19.55 0.57 23.82
CA ALA A 214 20.63 -0.18 23.21
C ALA A 214 21.89 -0.25 24.08
N GLY A 215 22.10 0.70 25.00
CA GLY A 215 23.31 0.80 25.81
C GLY A 215 24.59 1.06 24.99
N ASP A 216 24.44 1.46 23.73
CA ASP A 216 25.52 1.66 22.76
C ASP A 216 25.39 3.04 22.10
N ALA A 217 26.29 3.94 22.46
CA ALA A 217 26.32 5.31 21.94
C ALA A 217 26.54 5.36 20.42
N ALA A 218 27.10 4.30 19.81
CA ALA A 218 27.32 4.26 18.36
C ALA A 218 26.01 4.29 17.56
N LEU A 219 24.89 3.83 18.15
CA LEU A 219 23.57 3.87 17.53
C LEU A 219 23.10 5.31 17.23
N ALA A 220 23.61 6.31 17.94
CA ALA A 220 23.27 7.71 17.69
C ALA A 220 23.60 8.14 16.25
N SER A 221 24.67 7.59 15.67
CA SER A 221 25.07 7.86 14.28
C SER A 221 24.08 7.29 13.24
N GLY A 222 23.28 6.31 13.65
CA GLY A 222 22.20 5.71 12.88
C GLY A 222 20.95 6.58 12.75
N PHE A 223 20.88 7.72 13.43
CA PHE A 223 19.82 8.71 13.30
C PHE A 223 20.32 9.99 12.62
N THR A 224 19.43 10.71 11.94
CA THR A 224 19.72 11.96 11.24
C THR A 224 18.48 12.85 11.16
N SER A 225 18.66 14.13 10.80
CA SER A 225 17.54 15.02 10.48
C SER A 225 16.88 14.62 9.16
N PHE A 226 15.56 14.69 9.11
CA PHE A 226 14.78 14.43 7.91
C PHE A 226 14.65 15.70 7.05
N GLY A 227 15.72 16.01 6.32
CA GLY A 227 15.84 17.30 5.61
C GLY A 227 15.73 18.47 6.59
N THR A 228 14.97 19.51 6.22
CA THR A 228 14.68 20.68 7.08
C THR A 228 13.38 20.59 7.87
N THR A 229 12.73 19.41 7.89
CA THR A 229 11.47 19.23 8.65
C THR A 229 11.66 19.28 10.17
N GLY A 230 12.89 19.07 10.65
CA GLY A 230 13.22 18.95 12.06
C GLY A 230 12.91 17.57 12.66
N LEU A 231 12.29 16.65 11.91
CA LEU A 231 12.05 15.29 12.39
C LEU A 231 13.37 14.51 12.49
N THR A 232 13.50 13.68 13.52
CA THR A 232 14.66 12.79 13.70
C THR A 232 14.34 11.39 13.19
N THR A 233 15.07 10.92 12.17
CA THR A 233 14.79 9.64 11.52
C THR A 233 15.98 8.72 11.52
N THR A 234 15.70 7.41 11.52
CA THR A 234 16.70 6.39 11.23
C THR A 234 17.29 6.55 9.82
N ARG A 235 18.54 6.17 9.63
CA ARG A 235 19.20 6.10 8.32
C ARG A 235 18.74 4.88 7.50
N VAL A 236 18.05 3.91 8.10
CA VAL A 236 17.54 2.73 7.41
C VAL A 236 16.06 2.53 7.76
N GLY A 237 15.21 2.78 6.77
CA GLY A 237 13.75 2.68 6.89
C GLY A 237 13.19 1.36 6.37
N PHE A 238 11.96 1.06 6.75
CA PHE A 238 11.26 -0.15 6.36
C PHE A 238 10.48 0.07 5.07
N GLY A 239 10.95 -0.50 3.96
CA GLY A 239 10.21 -0.54 2.71
C GLY A 239 9.20 -1.67 2.70
N THR A 240 7.94 -1.38 2.38
CA THR A 240 6.84 -2.37 2.45
C THR A 240 6.46 -2.99 1.11
N TYR A 241 7.29 -2.84 0.08
CA TYR A 241 7.07 -3.52 -1.20
C TYR A 241 7.08 -5.05 -1.00
N ARG A 242 6.01 -5.72 -1.44
CA ARG A 242 5.72 -7.16 -1.22
C ARG A 242 5.45 -7.56 0.24
N VAL A 243 5.12 -6.59 1.09
CA VAL A 243 4.57 -6.84 2.43
C VAL A 243 3.04 -6.87 2.32
N HIS A 244 2.42 -7.84 2.97
CA HIS A 244 0.96 -8.03 2.96
C HIS A 244 0.50 -8.63 4.29
N THR A 245 -0.79 -8.48 4.57
CA THR A 245 -1.45 -8.84 5.83
C THR A 245 -1.56 -10.36 6.04
N GLN A 246 -1.49 -11.15 4.98
CA GLN A 246 -1.67 -12.61 5.04
C GLN A 246 -0.44 -13.36 5.57
N GLU A 247 0.73 -12.74 5.59
CA GLU A 247 1.96 -13.38 6.05
C GLU A 247 2.29 -12.92 7.48
N ALA A 248 2.32 -13.85 8.43
CA ALA A 248 2.58 -13.53 9.82
C ALA A 248 4.00 -13.00 10.02
N GLU A 249 4.97 -13.57 9.30
CA GLU A 249 6.37 -13.18 9.40
C GLU A 249 6.61 -11.72 8.98
N HIS A 250 5.89 -11.25 7.95
CA HIS A 250 5.94 -9.85 7.52
C HIS A 250 5.51 -8.89 8.63
N ARG A 251 4.43 -9.22 9.35
CA ARG A 251 3.93 -8.43 10.47
C ARG A 251 4.92 -8.40 11.62
N ASP A 252 5.50 -9.56 11.95
CA ASP A 252 6.46 -9.69 13.04
C ASP A 252 7.76 -8.95 12.74
N ALA A 253 8.21 -8.95 11.48
CA ALA A 253 9.36 -8.17 11.03
C ALA A 253 9.10 -6.65 11.17
N LEU A 254 7.93 -6.17 10.75
CA LEU A 254 7.57 -4.76 10.88
C LEU A 254 7.51 -4.31 12.36
N LYS A 255 6.88 -5.11 13.24
CA LYS A 255 6.87 -4.87 14.69
C LYS A 255 8.29 -4.81 15.26
N LYS A 256 9.13 -5.77 14.88
CA LYS A 256 10.51 -5.84 15.35
C LYS A 256 11.33 -4.63 14.92
N ALA A 257 11.15 -4.16 13.68
CA ALA A 257 11.86 -2.98 13.19
C ALA A 257 11.49 -1.72 13.99
N LEU A 258 10.19 -1.51 14.25
CA LEU A 258 9.69 -0.39 15.07
C LEU A 258 10.18 -0.47 16.52
N ARG A 259 10.30 -1.67 17.08
CA ARG A 259 10.84 -1.92 18.44
C ARG A 259 12.36 -1.83 18.54
N ALA A 260 13.09 -1.79 17.42
CA ALA A 260 14.55 -1.76 17.42
C ALA A 260 15.11 -0.35 17.22
N SER A 261 14.89 0.26 16.06
CA SER A 261 15.38 1.61 15.74
C SER A 261 14.87 2.13 14.39
N CYS A 262 13.78 1.57 13.86
CA CYS A 262 13.24 1.94 12.56
C CYS A 262 11.95 2.75 12.70
N ASN A 263 12.04 4.08 12.62
CA ASN A 263 10.89 4.98 12.69
C ASN A 263 10.48 5.62 11.35
N VAL A 264 10.97 5.10 10.22
CA VAL A 264 10.53 5.50 8.88
C VAL A 264 9.91 4.30 8.19
N LEU A 265 8.64 4.41 7.81
CA LEU A 265 7.89 3.38 7.09
C LEU A 265 7.53 3.91 5.71
N ASP A 266 7.90 3.17 4.67
CA ASP A 266 7.58 3.52 3.28
C ASP A 266 6.62 2.50 2.67
N THR A 267 5.51 2.99 2.13
CA THR A 267 4.47 2.19 1.50
C THR A 267 3.89 2.88 0.27
N SER A 268 2.88 2.30 -0.37
CA SER A 268 2.27 2.87 -1.59
C SER A 268 0.90 2.25 -1.84
N THR A 269 0.04 3.02 -2.51
CA THR A 269 -1.30 2.58 -2.92
C THR A 269 -1.31 1.34 -3.82
N ASN A 270 -0.28 1.13 -4.66
CA ASN A 270 -0.19 -0.01 -5.58
C ASN A 270 0.54 -1.23 -5.01
N TYR A 271 1.18 -1.13 -3.85
CA TYR A 271 1.91 -2.26 -3.27
C TYR A 271 0.91 -3.29 -2.76
N MET A 272 0.89 -4.46 -3.41
CA MET A 272 -0.08 -5.53 -3.13
C MET A 272 -1.54 -5.02 -3.16
N ASP A 273 -1.86 -4.11 -4.09
CA ASP A 273 -3.21 -3.51 -4.21
C ASP A 273 -3.67 -2.83 -2.90
N GLY A 274 -2.73 -2.11 -2.27
CA GLY A 274 -2.93 -1.37 -1.02
C GLY A 274 -2.93 -2.24 0.24
N ASP A 275 -2.62 -3.54 0.15
CA ASP A 275 -2.56 -4.41 1.33
C ASP A 275 -1.35 -4.11 2.23
N SER A 276 -0.26 -3.55 1.68
CA SER A 276 0.88 -3.09 2.48
C SER A 276 0.51 -1.91 3.39
N GLU A 277 -0.33 -0.98 2.91
CA GLU A 277 -0.85 0.13 3.71
C GLU A 277 -1.69 -0.40 4.89
N ARG A 278 -2.51 -1.43 4.65
CA ARG A 278 -3.28 -2.09 5.71
C ARG A 278 -2.38 -2.79 6.73
N ALA A 279 -1.30 -3.43 6.28
CA ALA A 279 -0.33 -4.08 7.16
C ALA A 279 0.35 -3.05 8.08
N VAL A 280 0.78 -1.90 7.51
CA VAL A 280 1.35 -0.79 8.29
C VAL A 280 0.34 -0.25 9.30
N GLY A 281 -0.88 0.08 8.86
CA GLY A 281 -1.93 0.61 9.73
C GLY A 281 -2.27 -0.32 10.89
N THR A 282 -2.37 -1.63 10.62
CA THR A 282 -2.66 -2.65 11.64
C THR A 282 -1.55 -2.74 12.68
N VAL A 283 -0.27 -2.77 12.26
CA VAL A 283 0.86 -2.83 13.19
C VAL A 283 0.98 -1.56 14.03
N LEU A 284 0.77 -0.38 13.43
CA LEU A 284 0.77 0.88 14.16
C LEU A 284 -0.36 0.92 15.20
N ALA A 285 -1.57 0.53 14.81
CA ALA A 285 -2.71 0.47 15.73
C ALA A 285 -2.42 -0.44 16.94
N GLU A 286 -1.84 -1.61 16.70
CA GLU A 286 -1.51 -2.57 17.75
C GLU A 286 -0.42 -2.05 18.71
N LEU A 287 0.66 -1.48 18.18
CA LEU A 287 1.76 -0.95 19.00
C LEU A 287 1.36 0.32 19.76
N ILE A 288 0.45 1.12 19.20
CA ILE A 288 -0.09 2.30 19.90
C ILE A 288 -1.08 1.89 20.98
N ALA A 289 -1.98 0.94 20.71
CA ALA A 289 -2.94 0.45 21.69
C ALA A 289 -2.26 -0.24 22.89
N SER A 290 -1.12 -0.90 22.67
CA SER A 290 -0.30 -1.51 23.74
C SER A 290 0.59 -0.50 24.48
N GLY A 291 0.67 0.76 24.02
CA GLY A 291 1.53 1.79 24.61
C GLY A 291 3.02 1.64 24.31
N GLU A 292 3.41 0.69 23.45
CA GLU A 292 4.81 0.48 23.05
C GLU A 292 5.32 1.58 22.10
N LEU A 293 4.42 2.26 21.40
CA LEU A 293 4.72 3.27 20.39
C LEU A 293 3.70 4.42 20.48
N ARG A 294 4.10 5.64 20.13
CA ARG A 294 3.14 6.74 19.94
C ARG A 294 3.14 7.21 18.49
N ARG A 295 2.01 7.69 17.98
CA ARG A 295 1.87 8.08 16.56
C ARG A 295 2.89 9.15 16.16
N GLU A 296 3.22 10.05 17.08
CA GLU A 296 4.18 11.13 16.87
C GLU A 296 5.65 10.69 16.74
N GLU A 297 5.95 9.43 17.01
CA GLU A 297 7.31 8.88 16.98
C GLU A 297 7.73 8.36 15.61
N VAL A 298 6.77 8.10 14.71
CA VAL A 298 6.99 7.39 13.45
C VAL A 298 6.58 8.23 12.25
N VAL A 299 7.44 8.25 11.24
CA VAL A 299 7.20 8.86 9.93
C VAL A 299 6.65 7.80 8.98
N VAL A 300 5.44 8.02 8.47
CA VAL A 300 4.78 7.19 7.47
C VAL A 300 4.75 7.91 6.13
N VAL A 301 5.37 7.27 5.13
CA VAL A 301 5.44 7.75 3.75
C VAL A 301 4.55 6.84 2.88
N SER A 302 3.60 7.43 2.15
CA SER A 302 2.86 6.72 1.10
C SER A 302 2.94 7.46 -0.24
N LYS A 303 2.51 6.79 -1.31
CA LYS A 303 2.66 7.26 -2.69
C LYS A 303 1.42 7.02 -3.54
N ILE A 304 1.11 8.00 -4.37
CA ILE A 304 -0.06 8.02 -5.25
C ILE A 304 0.40 8.31 -6.69
N GLY A 305 -0.13 7.57 -7.67
CA GLY A 305 0.13 7.84 -9.09
C GLY A 305 -0.19 6.67 -10.02
N TYR A 306 0.01 5.45 -9.54
CA TYR A 306 -0.31 4.24 -10.30
C TYR A 306 -1.82 3.96 -10.35
N VAL A 307 -2.28 3.57 -11.53
CA VAL A 307 -3.65 3.12 -11.79
C VAL A 307 -3.56 1.67 -12.26
N GLN A 308 -3.66 0.75 -11.29
CA GLN A 308 -3.54 -0.70 -11.44
C GLN A 308 -4.56 -1.39 -10.51
N GLY A 309 -4.82 -2.69 -10.72
CA GLY A 309 -5.69 -3.46 -9.82
C GLY A 309 -7.10 -2.88 -9.72
N GLU A 310 -7.60 -2.66 -8.50
CA GLU A 310 -8.93 -2.08 -8.28
C GLU A 310 -9.03 -0.62 -8.78
N ASN A 311 -7.93 0.14 -8.75
CA ASN A 311 -7.92 1.50 -9.28
C ASN A 311 -8.08 1.53 -10.81
N LEU A 312 -7.55 0.53 -11.51
CA LEU A 312 -7.74 0.40 -12.96
C LEU A 312 -9.21 0.12 -13.29
N LYS A 313 -9.84 -0.82 -12.57
CA LYS A 313 -11.28 -1.10 -12.73
C LYS A 313 -12.14 0.14 -12.51
N LEU A 314 -11.81 0.95 -11.50
CA LEU A 314 -12.51 2.21 -11.22
C LEU A 314 -12.31 3.22 -12.35
N ALA A 315 -11.07 3.40 -12.82
CA ALA A 315 -10.75 4.32 -13.92
C ALA A 315 -11.45 3.91 -15.22
N GLU A 316 -11.45 2.62 -15.54
CA GLU A 316 -12.19 2.05 -16.67
C GLU A 316 -13.69 2.29 -16.51
N ALA A 317 -14.28 2.00 -15.36
CA ALA A 317 -15.71 2.26 -15.12
C ALA A 317 -16.07 3.75 -15.31
N ARG A 318 -15.21 4.67 -14.85
CA ARG A 318 -15.36 6.11 -15.06
C ARG A 318 -15.28 6.49 -16.53
N GLU A 319 -14.33 5.95 -17.29
CA GLU A 319 -14.24 6.11 -18.75
C GLU A 319 -15.52 5.64 -19.44
N HIS A 320 -16.01 4.43 -19.14
CA HIS A 320 -17.25 3.89 -19.73
C HIS A 320 -18.49 4.72 -19.38
N SER A 321 -18.49 5.39 -18.22
CA SER A 321 -19.57 6.29 -17.80
C SER A 321 -19.48 7.72 -18.40
N GLY A 322 -18.48 7.99 -19.25
CA GLY A 322 -18.26 9.31 -19.87
C GLY A 322 -17.65 10.36 -18.93
N ARG A 323 -17.03 9.94 -17.81
CA ARG A 323 -16.42 10.83 -16.81
C ARG A 323 -14.98 10.41 -16.45
N PRO A 324 -14.07 10.31 -17.43
CA PRO A 324 -12.68 9.92 -17.19
C PRO A 324 -11.98 10.90 -16.24
N TYR A 325 -10.98 10.41 -15.51
CA TYR A 325 -10.03 11.31 -14.86
C TYR A 325 -9.25 12.09 -15.94
N PRO A 326 -9.07 13.41 -15.78
CA PRO A 326 -8.20 14.16 -16.69
C PRO A 326 -6.74 13.69 -16.61
N ASP A 327 -5.99 13.94 -17.68
CA ASP A 327 -4.55 13.68 -17.79
C ASP A 327 -4.09 12.23 -17.51
N MET A 328 -4.98 11.25 -17.75
CA MET A 328 -4.64 9.83 -17.67
C MET A 328 -3.56 9.46 -18.70
N VAL A 329 -2.47 8.86 -18.24
CA VAL A 329 -1.35 8.35 -19.05
C VAL A 329 -1.44 6.83 -19.12
N LYS A 330 -1.55 6.27 -20.33
CA LYS A 330 -1.65 4.82 -20.55
C LYS A 330 -0.30 4.31 -21.06
N TYR A 331 0.62 4.02 -20.13
CA TYR A 331 2.01 3.68 -20.45
C TYR A 331 2.15 2.26 -21.05
N GLY A 332 1.31 1.31 -20.61
CA GLY A 332 1.28 -0.05 -21.16
C GLY A 332 0.04 -0.83 -20.74
N ASP A 333 -0.07 -2.08 -21.21
CA ASP A 333 -1.20 -2.97 -20.90
C ASP A 333 -1.34 -3.18 -19.38
N GLY A 334 -2.46 -2.73 -18.82
CA GLY A 334 -2.74 -2.82 -17.38
C GLY A 334 -1.91 -1.87 -16.48
N ILE A 335 -1.14 -0.94 -17.06
CA ILE A 335 -0.30 0.02 -16.33
C ILE A 335 -0.65 1.44 -16.77
N TRP A 336 -1.60 2.05 -16.07
CA TRP A 336 -1.98 3.45 -16.26
C TRP A 336 -1.40 4.33 -15.13
N HIS A 337 -1.38 5.64 -15.35
CA HIS A 337 -0.82 6.60 -14.42
C HIS A 337 -1.60 7.92 -14.45
N CYS A 338 -1.84 8.51 -13.28
CA CYS A 338 -2.50 9.80 -13.16
C CYS A 338 -2.02 10.55 -11.92
N ILE A 339 -1.80 11.86 -12.07
CA ILE A 339 -1.48 12.79 -10.97
C ILE A 339 -2.42 13.99 -10.95
N HIS A 340 -3.54 13.93 -11.68
CA HIS A 340 -4.51 15.00 -11.70
C HIS A 340 -5.19 15.13 -10.32
N PRO A 341 -5.49 16.35 -9.83
CA PRO A 341 -6.09 16.58 -8.50
C PRO A 341 -7.32 15.71 -8.18
N GLU A 342 -8.23 15.49 -9.13
CA GLU A 342 -9.39 14.59 -8.92
C GLU A 342 -8.96 13.15 -8.53
N PHE A 343 -7.96 12.60 -9.22
CA PHE A 343 -7.48 11.26 -8.93
C PHE A 343 -6.72 11.24 -7.60
N LEU A 344 -5.90 12.26 -7.34
CA LEU A 344 -5.16 12.38 -6.09
C LEU A 344 -6.09 12.45 -4.87
N ALA A 345 -7.24 13.13 -4.99
CA ALA A 345 -8.24 13.21 -3.93
C ALA A 345 -8.83 11.85 -3.56
N ASP A 346 -9.25 11.08 -4.56
CA ASP A 346 -9.77 9.73 -4.35
C ASP A 346 -8.72 8.82 -3.70
N GLN A 347 -7.48 8.86 -4.21
CA GLN A 347 -6.42 8.00 -3.72
C GLN A 347 -5.91 8.37 -2.33
N LEU A 348 -5.83 9.66 -1.98
CA LEU A 348 -5.44 10.09 -0.64
C LEU A 348 -6.47 9.66 0.38
N ALA A 349 -7.77 9.79 0.06
CA ALA A 349 -8.84 9.31 0.95
C ALA A 349 -8.74 7.80 1.20
N LEU A 350 -8.51 7.01 0.15
CA LEU A 350 -8.34 5.57 0.27
C LEU A 350 -7.06 5.18 1.00
N SER A 351 -5.95 5.89 0.80
CA SER A 351 -4.67 5.66 1.48
C SER A 351 -4.79 5.88 2.98
N LEU A 352 -5.35 7.02 3.41
CA LEU A 352 -5.60 7.33 4.82
C LEU A 352 -6.54 6.31 5.47
N ASP A 353 -7.53 5.80 4.72
CA ASP A 353 -8.44 4.77 5.20
C ASP A 353 -7.75 3.41 5.39
N ARG A 354 -6.92 2.99 4.42
CA ARG A 354 -6.17 1.72 4.50
C ARG A 354 -5.12 1.75 5.61
N LEU A 355 -4.43 2.88 5.75
CA LEU A 355 -3.47 3.11 6.83
C LEU A 355 -4.14 3.29 8.19
N GLY A 356 -5.43 3.65 8.21
CA GLY A 356 -6.13 4.01 9.45
C GLY A 356 -5.55 5.25 10.12
N LEU A 357 -5.11 6.25 9.35
CA LEU A 357 -4.48 7.49 9.87
C LEU A 357 -5.34 8.71 9.55
N LEU A 358 -5.41 9.69 10.45
CA LEU A 358 -5.99 11.00 10.14
C LEU A 358 -5.06 11.85 9.27
N THR A 359 -3.75 11.77 9.53
CA THR A 359 -2.72 12.52 8.81
C THR A 359 -1.62 11.57 8.35
N LEU A 360 -1.28 11.67 7.05
CA LEU A 360 -0.10 11.04 6.47
C LEU A 360 1.10 12.00 6.62
N ASP A 361 2.25 11.52 7.09
CA ASP A 361 3.40 12.41 7.30
C ASP A 361 3.98 12.89 5.96
N VAL A 362 4.08 11.98 4.98
CA VAL A 362 4.58 12.31 3.65
C VAL A 362 3.74 11.63 2.56
N CYS A 363 3.22 12.42 1.62
CA CYS A 363 2.59 11.91 0.40
C CYS A 363 3.47 12.18 -0.83
N LEU A 364 3.90 11.13 -1.52
CA LEU A 364 4.71 11.25 -2.74
C LEU A 364 3.87 11.08 -4.00
N LEU A 365 4.12 11.88 -5.04
CA LEU A 365 3.71 11.53 -6.40
C LEU A 365 4.61 10.38 -6.89
N HIS A 366 3.99 9.29 -7.33
CA HIS A 366 4.72 8.07 -7.70
C HIS A 366 5.00 8.06 -9.20
N ASN A 367 6.29 8.19 -9.55
CA ASN A 367 6.84 8.12 -10.90
C ASN A 367 6.09 9.00 -11.93
N PRO A 368 5.93 10.31 -11.68
CA PRO A 368 5.23 11.20 -12.61
C PRO A 368 5.86 11.22 -14.01
N GLU A 369 7.15 10.90 -14.11
CA GLU A 369 7.90 10.86 -15.37
C GLU A 369 7.33 9.89 -16.42
N TYR A 370 6.41 8.98 -16.08
CA TYR A 370 5.73 8.13 -17.06
C TYR A 370 5.02 8.92 -18.17
N PHE A 371 4.64 10.17 -17.91
CA PHE A 371 4.21 11.07 -18.96
C PHE A 371 5.29 11.32 -20.04
N LEU A 372 6.54 11.53 -19.63
CA LEU A 372 7.68 11.72 -20.53
C LEU A 372 8.09 10.41 -21.20
N SER A 373 8.11 9.29 -20.46
CA SER A 373 8.43 7.97 -21.02
C SER A 373 7.41 7.54 -22.08
N GLU A 374 6.12 7.78 -21.84
CA GLU A 374 5.06 7.50 -22.81
C GLU A 374 5.19 8.35 -24.08
N ALA A 375 5.50 9.65 -23.92
CA ALA A 375 5.71 10.55 -25.05
C ALA A 375 6.94 10.14 -25.90
N THR A 376 7.99 9.64 -25.22
CA THR A 376 9.21 9.13 -25.86
C THR A 376 8.90 7.85 -26.66
N HIS A 377 8.13 6.91 -26.09
CA HIS A 377 7.67 5.71 -26.80
C HIS A 377 6.84 6.04 -28.05
N ARG A 378 6.09 7.15 -28.06
CA ARG A 378 5.32 7.62 -29.23
C ARG A 378 6.12 8.44 -30.26
N GLY A 379 7.41 8.68 -30.02
CA GLY A 379 8.29 9.40 -30.96
C GLY A 379 7.99 10.90 -31.11
N LYS A 380 7.37 11.55 -30.10
CA LYS A 380 7.10 13.00 -30.14
C LYS A 380 8.40 13.80 -29.95
N GLN A 381 8.60 14.85 -30.73
CA GLN A 381 9.94 15.49 -30.90
C GLN A 381 10.16 16.79 -30.11
N ASP A 382 9.13 17.48 -29.61
CA ASP A 382 9.32 18.72 -28.84
C ASP A 382 9.52 18.45 -27.35
N LEU A 383 10.77 18.16 -26.97
CA LEU A 383 11.15 17.87 -25.60
C LEU A 383 10.95 19.07 -24.65
N ALA A 384 11.12 20.30 -25.15
CA ALA A 384 10.97 21.50 -24.33
C ALA A 384 9.50 21.72 -23.94
N ALA A 385 8.58 21.62 -24.91
CA ALA A 385 7.15 21.71 -24.64
C ALA A 385 6.66 20.57 -23.74
N LEU A 386 7.14 19.33 -23.96
CA LEU A 386 6.79 18.19 -23.11
C LEU A 386 7.24 18.40 -21.65
N ARG A 387 8.46 18.90 -21.43
CA ARG A 387 8.96 19.23 -20.09
C ARG A 387 8.15 20.36 -19.45
N ALA A 388 7.81 21.41 -20.20
CA ALA A 388 6.95 22.49 -19.70
C ALA A 388 5.58 21.96 -19.26
N GLN A 389 4.96 21.09 -20.07
CA GLN A 389 3.70 20.45 -19.71
C GLN A 389 3.85 19.54 -18.48
N PHE A 390 4.92 18.78 -18.39
CA PHE A 390 5.22 17.93 -17.24
C PHE A 390 5.28 18.73 -15.93
N TYR A 391 6.07 19.82 -15.87
CA TYR A 391 6.19 20.63 -14.67
C TYR A 391 4.90 21.42 -14.35
N SER A 392 4.14 21.82 -15.36
CA SER A 392 2.80 22.43 -15.14
C SER A 392 1.83 21.43 -14.48
N ARG A 393 1.85 20.16 -14.89
CA ARG A 393 1.07 19.10 -14.23
C ARG A 393 1.51 18.87 -12.77
N LEU A 394 2.82 18.94 -12.50
CA LEU A 394 3.34 18.87 -11.14
C LEU A 394 2.88 20.05 -10.28
N GLU A 395 2.91 21.27 -10.80
CA GLU A 395 2.42 22.47 -10.11
C GLU A 395 0.94 22.31 -9.70
N GLN A 396 0.09 21.81 -10.59
CA GLN A 396 -1.33 21.54 -10.26
C GLN A 396 -1.49 20.47 -9.17
N ALA A 397 -0.73 19.38 -9.26
CA ALA A 397 -0.73 18.33 -8.25
C ALA A 397 -0.22 18.83 -6.88
N PHE A 398 0.81 19.67 -6.88
CA PHE A 398 1.35 20.30 -5.67
C PHE A 398 0.39 21.32 -5.07
N THR A 399 -0.32 22.09 -5.90
CA THR A 399 -1.37 23.02 -5.45
C THR A 399 -2.46 22.25 -4.69
N TYR A 400 -2.87 21.10 -5.21
CA TYR A 400 -3.76 20.20 -4.49
C TYR A 400 -3.15 19.73 -3.16
N PHE A 401 -1.89 19.29 -3.15
CA PHE A 401 -1.23 18.87 -1.91
C PHE A 401 -1.09 19.99 -0.87
N GLU A 402 -0.81 21.23 -1.25
CA GLU A 402 -0.81 22.37 -0.33
C GLU A 402 -2.18 22.55 0.34
N SER A 403 -3.28 22.37 -0.41
CA SER A 403 -4.63 22.37 0.18
C SER A 403 -4.84 21.24 1.20
N GLN A 404 -4.21 20.08 0.99
CA GLN A 404 -4.31 18.94 1.91
C GLN A 404 -3.40 19.09 3.14
N VAL A 405 -2.29 19.83 3.01
CA VAL A 405 -1.48 20.27 4.16
C VAL A 405 -2.29 21.21 5.03
N ALA A 406 -2.94 22.23 4.43
CA ALA A 406 -3.81 23.15 5.15
C ALA A 406 -4.99 22.42 5.84
N ALA A 407 -5.53 21.39 5.21
CA ALA A 407 -6.56 20.52 5.80
C ALA A 407 -6.04 19.54 6.87
N GLY A 408 -4.73 19.50 7.11
CA GLY A 408 -4.09 18.59 8.07
C GLY A 408 -4.12 17.11 7.68
N ARG A 409 -4.43 16.78 6.42
CA ARG A 409 -4.50 15.39 5.92
C ARG A 409 -3.12 14.86 5.52
N ILE A 410 -2.22 15.73 5.11
CA ILE A 410 -0.81 15.43 4.89
C ILE A 410 0.07 16.45 5.64
N GLN A 411 1.29 16.09 6.05
CA GLN A 411 2.22 17.04 6.68
C GLN A 411 3.22 17.61 5.67
N TYR A 412 3.78 16.75 4.83
CA TYR A 412 4.68 17.11 3.75
C TYR A 412 4.32 16.34 2.48
N TYR A 413 4.85 16.80 1.35
CA TYR A 413 4.74 16.06 0.08
C TYR A 413 6.08 16.00 -0.66
N GLY A 414 6.10 15.21 -1.71
CA GLY A 414 7.31 14.93 -2.47
C GLY A 414 7.06 14.18 -3.78
N ILE A 415 8.15 13.70 -4.37
CA ILE A 415 8.11 12.85 -5.57
C ILE A 415 8.93 11.59 -5.30
N SER A 416 8.46 10.45 -5.79
CA SER A 416 9.28 9.27 -6.09
C SER A 416 9.55 9.26 -7.58
N SER A 417 10.81 9.33 -8.01
CA SER A 417 11.17 9.37 -9.43
C SER A 417 12.35 8.45 -9.74
N ASN A 418 12.23 7.66 -10.79
CA ASN A 418 13.29 6.78 -11.29
C ASN A 418 14.27 7.54 -12.19
N THR A 419 13.88 8.67 -12.78
CA THR A 419 14.66 9.38 -13.80
C THR A 419 15.26 10.70 -13.30
N VAL A 420 15.04 11.06 -12.03
CA VAL A 420 15.61 12.29 -11.43
C VAL A 420 17.15 12.28 -11.40
N THR A 421 17.78 11.10 -11.52
CA THR A 421 19.24 10.94 -11.57
C THR A 421 19.76 10.74 -12.99
N ALA A 422 18.89 10.77 -14.01
CA ALA A 422 19.27 10.56 -15.39
C ALA A 422 20.01 11.80 -15.94
N PRO A 423 20.92 11.63 -16.92
CA PRO A 423 21.58 12.75 -17.57
C PRO A 423 20.57 13.74 -18.17
N ALA A 424 20.85 15.05 -18.12
CA ALA A 424 19.90 16.11 -18.47
C ALA A 424 19.43 16.06 -19.94
N GLU A 425 20.23 15.47 -20.81
CA GLU A 425 19.96 15.21 -22.22
C GLU A 425 18.96 14.05 -22.46
N SER A 426 18.72 13.21 -21.46
CA SER A 426 17.77 12.10 -21.60
C SER A 426 16.34 12.65 -21.80
N PRO A 427 15.56 12.13 -22.76
CA PRO A 427 14.17 12.55 -22.99
C PRO A 427 13.27 12.39 -21.76
N GLU A 428 13.58 11.42 -20.89
CA GLU A 428 12.81 11.10 -19.69
C GLU A 428 13.38 11.74 -18.42
N ALA A 429 14.50 12.47 -18.51
CA ALA A 429 15.13 13.09 -17.35
C ALA A 429 14.22 14.13 -16.71
N THR A 430 14.20 14.09 -15.38
CA THR A 430 13.54 15.08 -14.53
C THR A 430 14.57 15.77 -13.64
N SER A 431 14.27 16.99 -13.21
CA SER A 431 15.19 17.86 -12.45
C SER A 431 14.59 18.20 -11.10
N LEU A 432 15.33 17.91 -10.02
CA LEU A 432 14.90 18.28 -8.66
C LEU A 432 14.73 19.79 -8.52
N ALA A 433 15.58 20.60 -9.17
CA ALA A 433 15.45 22.06 -9.12
C ALA A 433 14.13 22.53 -9.73
N SER A 434 13.76 22.00 -10.90
CA SER A 434 12.48 22.32 -11.54
C SER A 434 11.27 21.79 -10.76
N MET A 435 11.41 20.67 -10.05
CA MET A 435 10.37 20.20 -9.11
C MET A 435 10.18 21.18 -7.94
N VAL A 436 11.27 21.72 -7.38
CA VAL A 436 11.22 22.73 -6.31
C VAL A 436 10.63 24.04 -6.81
N GLU A 437 10.98 24.49 -8.02
CA GLU A 437 10.37 25.65 -8.67
C GLU A 437 8.86 25.48 -8.86
N ALA A 438 8.41 24.30 -9.33
CA ALA A 438 6.98 23.98 -9.44
C ALA A 438 6.27 23.98 -8.08
N ALA A 439 6.95 23.53 -7.00
CA ALA A 439 6.41 23.58 -5.65
C ALA A 439 6.31 25.02 -5.11
N GLN A 440 7.28 25.89 -5.42
CA GLN A 440 7.25 27.31 -5.09
C GLN A 440 6.10 28.02 -5.80
N ALA A 441 5.92 27.75 -7.11
CA ALA A 441 4.82 28.30 -7.89
C ALA A 441 3.46 27.85 -7.33
N ALA A 442 3.31 26.56 -7.01
CA ALA A 442 2.12 26.02 -6.39
C ALA A 442 1.78 26.70 -5.05
N ALA A 443 2.77 26.86 -4.16
CA ALA A 443 2.60 27.55 -2.88
C ALA A 443 2.19 29.03 -3.08
N ALA A 444 2.84 29.73 -4.00
CA ALA A 444 2.51 31.12 -4.32
C ALA A 444 1.07 31.25 -4.87
N SER A 445 0.61 30.29 -5.68
CA SER A 445 -0.76 30.29 -6.24
C SER A 445 -1.86 30.22 -5.18
N VAL A 446 -1.55 29.68 -4.00
CA VAL A 446 -2.46 29.59 -2.84
C VAL A 446 -2.11 30.58 -1.73
N GLY A 447 -1.22 31.54 -1.99
CA GLY A 447 -0.86 32.63 -1.06
C GLY A 447 0.09 32.22 0.06
N LEU A 448 0.85 31.14 -0.10
CA LEU A 448 1.87 30.70 0.86
C LEU A 448 3.26 31.22 0.47
N GLU A 449 4.03 31.70 1.45
CA GLU A 449 5.43 32.13 1.24
C GLU A 449 6.39 30.94 1.14
N THR A 450 6.02 29.79 1.70
CA THR A 450 6.86 28.59 1.70
C THR A 450 6.04 27.38 1.30
N HIS A 451 6.64 26.48 0.53
CA HIS A 451 6.03 25.21 0.11
C HIS A 451 6.31 24.10 1.11
N HIS A 452 5.53 23.02 1.06
CA HIS A 452 5.71 21.79 1.87
C HIS A 452 6.33 20.61 1.11
N PHE A 453 6.84 20.83 -0.11
CA PHE A 453 7.72 19.86 -0.79
C PHE A 453 9.01 19.65 0.03
N ARG A 454 9.18 18.47 0.61
CA ARG A 454 10.31 18.16 1.52
C ARG A 454 10.97 16.81 1.29
N VAL A 455 10.44 15.97 0.40
CA VAL A 455 10.93 14.59 0.25
C VAL A 455 11.12 14.22 -1.22
N LEU A 456 12.25 13.61 -1.53
CA LEU A 456 12.53 12.97 -2.81
C LEU A 456 12.85 11.50 -2.56
N GLN A 457 12.16 10.59 -3.24
CA GLN A 457 12.55 9.19 -3.31
C GLN A 457 13.16 8.89 -4.68
N LEU A 458 14.29 8.20 -4.70
CA LEU A 458 15.02 7.86 -5.93
C LEU A 458 15.74 6.50 -5.83
N PRO A 459 15.97 5.81 -6.96
CA PRO A 459 16.77 4.61 -6.98
C PRO A 459 18.24 4.95 -6.76
N MET A 460 18.87 4.25 -5.83
CA MET A 460 20.32 4.33 -5.65
C MET A 460 20.85 3.04 -5.05
N ASN A 461 21.95 2.55 -5.59
CA ASN A 461 22.73 1.47 -5.02
C ASN A 461 24.20 1.61 -5.47
N LEU A 462 25.01 0.59 -5.24
CA LEU A 462 26.42 0.60 -5.59
C LEU A 462 26.69 0.86 -7.09
N PHE A 463 25.75 0.54 -7.97
CA PHE A 463 25.87 0.73 -9.42
C PHE A 463 25.00 1.88 -9.93
N GLU A 464 23.81 2.07 -9.36
CA GLU A 464 22.94 3.21 -9.63
C GLU A 464 23.39 4.43 -8.80
N SER A 465 24.57 4.98 -9.12
CA SER A 465 25.23 6.06 -8.36
C SER A 465 24.93 7.48 -8.86
N GLY A 466 24.02 7.62 -9.84
CA GLY A 466 23.75 8.89 -10.53
C GLY A 466 23.34 10.03 -9.60
N ALA A 467 22.66 9.75 -8.49
CA ALA A 467 22.31 10.78 -7.49
C ALA A 467 23.54 11.50 -6.90
N ALA A 468 24.68 10.80 -6.81
CA ALA A 468 25.92 11.28 -6.22
C ALA A 468 26.98 11.68 -7.25
N LEU A 469 26.92 11.15 -8.48
CA LEU A 469 27.98 11.35 -9.50
C LEU A 469 27.53 12.13 -10.73
N THR A 470 26.23 12.13 -11.04
CA THR A 470 25.70 12.78 -12.25
C THR A 470 25.20 14.17 -11.91
N ALA A 471 25.88 15.20 -12.42
CA ALA A 471 25.37 16.56 -12.39
C ALA A 471 24.27 16.72 -13.45
N ASN A 472 23.04 17.01 -13.02
CA ASN A 472 21.88 17.15 -13.90
C ASN A 472 20.84 18.17 -13.41
N THR A 473 21.05 18.76 -12.24
CA THR A 473 20.08 19.63 -11.57
C THR A 473 20.77 20.90 -11.05
N GLY A 474 19.98 21.77 -10.42
CA GLY A 474 20.47 23.03 -9.87
C GLY A 474 20.86 24.05 -10.94
N ALA A 475 21.57 25.10 -10.52
CA ALA A 475 21.93 26.20 -11.41
C ALA A 475 22.80 25.68 -12.59
N ALA A 476 22.32 25.90 -13.81
CA ALA A 476 22.95 25.43 -15.05
C ALA A 476 23.21 23.91 -15.13
N GLY A 477 22.50 23.08 -14.34
CA GLY A 477 22.64 21.63 -14.37
C GLY A 477 23.97 21.10 -13.80
N ARG A 478 24.66 21.90 -12.98
CA ARG A 478 26.02 21.59 -12.48
C ARG A 478 26.06 20.91 -11.12
N GLN A 479 24.91 20.71 -10.49
CA GLN A 479 24.82 20.03 -9.19
C GLN A 479 24.28 18.62 -9.39
N THR A 480 24.77 17.71 -8.56
CA THR A 480 24.16 16.40 -8.38
C THR A 480 22.85 16.52 -7.61
N VAL A 481 22.00 15.49 -7.68
CA VAL A 481 20.72 15.46 -6.96
C VAL A 481 20.94 15.56 -5.45
N LEU A 482 21.95 14.88 -4.90
CA LEU A 482 22.23 14.90 -3.46
C LEU A 482 22.72 16.28 -2.99
N GLU A 483 23.62 16.94 -3.74
CA GLU A 483 24.09 18.29 -3.40
C GLU A 483 22.94 19.31 -3.39
N TYR A 484 22.10 19.29 -4.44
CA TYR A 484 20.98 20.21 -4.52
C TYR A 484 19.92 19.90 -3.46
N ALA A 485 19.63 18.62 -3.17
CA ALA A 485 18.69 18.23 -2.12
C ALA A 485 19.13 18.75 -0.74
N GLN A 486 20.43 18.68 -0.41
CA GLN A 486 20.96 19.25 0.82
C GLN A 486 20.78 20.76 0.88
N GLN A 487 21.09 21.47 -0.21
CA GLN A 487 20.92 22.92 -0.30
C GLN A 487 19.44 23.33 -0.15
N ALA A 488 18.52 22.60 -0.78
CA ALA A 488 17.09 22.87 -0.76
C ALA A 488 16.39 22.33 0.51
N GLY A 489 17.10 21.60 1.38
CA GLY A 489 16.53 21.02 2.60
C GLY A 489 15.58 19.84 2.37
N VAL A 490 15.73 19.14 1.24
CA VAL A 490 14.90 18.00 0.84
C VAL A 490 15.49 16.70 1.39
N ALA A 491 14.68 15.92 2.11
CA ALA A 491 15.05 14.58 2.56
C ALA A 491 15.10 13.60 1.38
N VAL A 492 16.21 12.87 1.24
CA VAL A 492 16.39 11.88 0.16
C VAL A 492 16.18 10.46 0.71
N LEU A 493 15.17 9.79 0.19
CA LEU A 493 14.88 8.37 0.44
C LEU A 493 15.41 7.52 -0.70
N VAL A 494 16.32 6.62 -0.41
CA VAL A 494 16.87 5.69 -1.40
C VAL A 494 16.01 4.43 -1.45
N ASN A 495 15.51 4.06 -2.64
CA ASN A 495 14.90 2.76 -2.89
C ASN A 495 15.82 1.89 -3.78
N ARG A 496 15.47 0.59 -3.89
CA ARG A 496 16.27 -0.44 -4.59
C ARG A 496 17.74 -0.57 -4.12
N PRO A 497 18.03 -0.51 -2.82
CA PRO A 497 19.42 -0.47 -2.35
C PRO A 497 20.24 -1.74 -2.65
N LEU A 498 19.56 -2.88 -2.87
CA LEU A 498 20.19 -4.19 -3.00
C LEU A 498 19.88 -4.91 -4.32
N ASN A 499 19.11 -4.29 -5.22
CA ASN A 499 18.80 -4.85 -6.54
C ASN A 499 19.45 -3.95 -7.58
N ALA A 500 20.71 -4.24 -7.90
CA ALA A 500 21.50 -3.43 -8.81
C ALA A 500 21.34 -3.90 -10.26
N MET A 501 21.47 -2.96 -11.19
CA MET A 501 21.58 -3.23 -12.63
C MET A 501 22.91 -2.61 -13.10
N PRO A 502 24.02 -3.38 -13.09
CA PRO A 502 25.35 -2.84 -13.37
C PRO A 502 25.48 -2.17 -14.75
N ALA A 503 24.87 -2.78 -15.77
CA ALA A 503 24.85 -2.25 -17.13
C ALA A 503 23.50 -2.50 -17.83
N PRO A 504 23.15 -1.74 -18.88
CA PRO A 504 21.99 -2.04 -19.71
C PRO A 504 22.04 -3.50 -20.18
N HIS A 505 20.91 -4.23 -20.04
CA HIS A 505 20.78 -5.64 -20.45
C HIS A 505 21.62 -6.67 -19.67
N SER A 506 22.36 -6.29 -18.62
CA SER A 506 23.17 -7.21 -17.79
C SER A 506 22.37 -8.05 -16.77
N GLY A 507 21.06 -7.81 -16.67
CA GLY A 507 20.20 -8.43 -15.66
C GLY A 507 20.37 -7.83 -14.26
N ILE A 508 19.55 -8.28 -13.32
CA ILE A 508 19.60 -7.81 -11.93
C ILE A 508 20.67 -8.58 -11.15
N VAL A 509 21.52 -7.85 -10.42
CA VAL A 509 22.46 -8.40 -9.45
C VAL A 509 21.97 -8.08 -8.04
N ARG A 510 21.64 -9.12 -7.28
CA ARG A 510 21.28 -9.01 -5.86
C ARG A 510 22.54 -8.78 -5.04
N LEU A 511 22.67 -7.61 -4.40
CA LEU A 511 23.81 -7.24 -3.55
C LEU A 511 23.71 -7.91 -2.16
N ALA A 512 23.64 -9.23 -2.12
CA ALA A 512 23.55 -10.01 -0.89
C ALA A 512 24.38 -11.29 -1.00
N ASN A 513 24.71 -11.91 0.14
CA ASN A 513 25.34 -13.22 0.13
C ASN A 513 24.29 -14.27 -0.24
N LEU A 514 24.62 -15.15 -1.19
CA LEU A 514 23.74 -16.23 -1.62
C LEU A 514 24.25 -17.55 -1.04
N PRO A 515 23.53 -18.17 -0.09
CA PRO A 515 23.91 -19.49 0.41
C PRO A 515 23.77 -20.54 -0.71
N LEU A 516 24.63 -21.56 -0.68
CA LEU A 516 24.41 -22.77 -1.47
C LEU A 516 23.65 -23.75 -0.58
N GLU A 517 22.44 -24.08 -0.98
CA GLU A 517 21.67 -25.18 -0.41
C GLU A 517 22.13 -26.49 -1.07
N ASP A 518 22.13 -27.59 -0.32
CA ASP A 518 22.36 -28.98 -0.77
C ASP A 518 23.76 -29.37 -1.30
N GLY A 519 23.94 -30.69 -1.52
CA GLY A 519 25.14 -31.31 -2.09
C GLY A 519 25.21 -31.17 -3.62
N PRO A 520 26.40 -31.34 -4.25
CA PRO A 520 26.58 -31.14 -5.68
C PRO A 520 25.72 -32.12 -6.49
N ILE A 521 24.94 -31.58 -7.43
CA ILE A 521 24.10 -32.35 -8.36
C ILE A 521 24.77 -32.34 -9.73
N ASP A 522 25.01 -33.52 -10.30
CA ASP A 522 25.46 -33.65 -11.68
C ASP A 522 24.28 -33.41 -12.63
N VAL A 523 24.16 -32.16 -13.08
CA VAL A 523 23.08 -31.73 -13.98
C VAL A 523 23.07 -32.52 -15.30
N VAL A 524 24.22 -32.94 -15.81
CA VAL A 524 24.29 -33.70 -17.06
C VAL A 524 23.68 -35.09 -16.86
N ARG A 525 24.10 -35.79 -15.80
CA ARG A 525 23.51 -37.07 -15.44
C ARG A 525 22.00 -36.96 -15.17
N GLN A 526 21.58 -35.86 -14.54
CA GLN A 526 20.18 -35.64 -14.19
C GLN A 526 19.30 -35.35 -15.42
N LEU A 527 19.82 -34.61 -16.41
CA LEU A 527 19.18 -34.44 -17.72
C LEU A 527 18.94 -35.80 -18.39
N ASP A 528 19.95 -36.67 -18.42
CA ASP A 528 19.82 -38.01 -19.01
C ASP A 528 18.76 -38.87 -18.30
N ALA A 529 18.68 -38.80 -16.96
CA ALA A 529 17.69 -39.54 -16.17
C ALA A 529 16.26 -39.07 -16.46
N VAL A 530 16.04 -37.75 -16.46
CA VAL A 530 14.75 -37.14 -16.81
C VAL A 530 14.38 -37.49 -18.26
N GLY A 531 15.29 -37.34 -19.21
CA GLY A 531 15.04 -37.62 -20.62
C GLY A 531 14.64 -39.07 -20.91
N LYS A 532 15.20 -40.04 -20.18
CA LYS A 532 14.78 -41.46 -20.27
C LYS A 532 13.34 -41.67 -19.82
N LEU A 533 12.94 -41.03 -18.71
CA LEU A 533 11.56 -41.10 -18.21
C LEU A 533 10.59 -40.38 -19.15
N GLU A 534 10.98 -39.24 -19.73
CA GLU A 534 10.17 -38.54 -20.74
C GLU A 534 9.95 -39.40 -21.99
N GLN A 535 10.99 -40.13 -22.43
CA GLN A 535 10.84 -41.09 -23.53
C GLN A 535 9.90 -42.24 -23.16
N GLU A 536 10.03 -42.80 -21.96
CA GLU A 536 9.11 -43.83 -21.45
C GLU A 536 7.65 -43.34 -21.45
N TYR A 537 7.40 -42.08 -21.07
CA TYR A 537 6.07 -41.48 -21.11
C TYR A 537 5.52 -41.39 -22.54
N ARG A 538 6.33 -40.94 -23.51
CA ARG A 538 5.93 -40.84 -24.93
C ARG A 538 5.55 -42.19 -25.51
N ASP A 539 6.27 -43.25 -25.12
CA ASP A 539 6.07 -44.58 -25.68
C ASP A 539 4.89 -45.31 -25.01
N SER A 540 4.64 -45.09 -23.71
CA SER A 540 3.74 -45.94 -22.92
C SER A 540 2.45 -45.28 -22.43
N ILE A 541 2.42 -43.94 -22.30
CA ILE A 541 1.30 -43.19 -21.70
C ILE A 541 0.68 -42.21 -22.70
N ALA A 542 1.48 -41.44 -23.43
CA ALA A 542 0.99 -40.45 -24.39
C ALA A 542 0.02 -41.03 -25.46
N PRO A 543 0.20 -42.25 -26.00
CA PRO A 543 -0.72 -42.83 -26.98
C PRO A 543 -2.13 -43.11 -26.43
N ALA A 544 -2.30 -43.18 -25.10
CA ALA A 544 -3.61 -43.38 -24.47
C ALA A 544 -4.44 -42.09 -24.41
N MET A 545 -3.88 -40.93 -24.76
CA MET A 545 -4.59 -39.66 -24.80
C MET A 545 -5.20 -39.41 -26.20
N GLN A 546 -6.52 -39.18 -26.26
CA GLN A 546 -7.16 -38.70 -27.49
C GLN A 546 -6.70 -37.26 -27.79
N GLN A 547 -6.40 -36.96 -29.07
CA GLN A 547 -5.97 -35.62 -29.51
C GLN A 547 -6.97 -34.54 -29.06
N ALA A 548 -6.51 -33.65 -28.18
CA ALA A 548 -7.25 -32.45 -27.82
C ALA A 548 -7.35 -31.55 -29.07
N LYS A 549 -8.58 -31.18 -29.46
CA LYS A 549 -8.87 -30.42 -30.69
C LYS A 549 -8.28 -28.99 -30.73
N GLN A 550 -7.58 -28.54 -29.69
CA GLN A 550 -6.76 -27.33 -29.65
C GLN A 550 -5.81 -27.39 -28.42
N GLY A 551 -4.49 -27.43 -28.64
CA GLY A 551 -3.47 -27.44 -27.58
C GLY A 551 -2.16 -28.13 -27.99
N THR A 552 -1.16 -28.09 -27.11
CA THR A 552 0.11 -28.84 -27.20
C THR A 552 -0.17 -30.34 -27.34
N ALA A 553 0.59 -31.05 -28.18
CA ALA A 553 0.37 -32.48 -28.39
C ALA A 553 0.70 -33.28 -27.11
N PRO A 554 -0.04 -34.36 -26.77
CA PRO A 554 0.15 -35.09 -25.51
C PRO A 554 1.57 -35.65 -25.29
N ASP A 555 2.31 -35.93 -26.36
CA ASP A 555 3.70 -36.38 -26.37
C ASP A 555 4.71 -35.25 -26.07
N GLU A 556 4.29 -33.98 -26.21
CA GLU A 556 5.09 -32.79 -25.91
C GLU A 556 4.87 -32.27 -24.47
N PHE A 557 3.98 -32.88 -23.67
CA PHE A 557 3.70 -32.44 -22.30
C PHE A 557 4.92 -32.50 -21.36
N PHE A 558 5.84 -33.44 -21.61
CA PHE A 558 7.08 -33.58 -20.84
C PHE A 558 8.29 -33.63 -21.79
N ASN A 559 8.91 -32.48 -21.98
CA ASN A 559 10.12 -32.28 -22.79
C ASN A 559 11.18 -31.44 -22.03
N TRP A 560 11.12 -31.45 -20.70
CA TRP A 560 11.93 -30.59 -19.85
C TRP A 560 13.41 -30.92 -19.92
N SER A 561 13.79 -32.17 -20.18
CA SER A 561 15.20 -32.50 -20.39
C SER A 561 15.78 -31.69 -21.56
N GLN A 562 15.11 -31.68 -22.71
CA GLN A 562 15.58 -30.98 -23.90
C GLN A 562 15.47 -29.45 -23.74
N GLU A 563 14.35 -28.97 -23.19
CA GLU A 563 14.12 -27.53 -22.98
C GLU A 563 15.12 -26.94 -21.97
N LEU A 564 15.34 -27.60 -20.84
CA LEU A 564 16.31 -27.13 -19.84
C LEU A 564 17.74 -27.25 -20.35
N GLN A 565 18.08 -28.26 -21.15
CA GLN A 565 19.40 -28.33 -21.79
C GLN A 565 19.64 -27.14 -22.72
N ARG A 566 18.62 -26.72 -23.48
CA ARG A 566 18.67 -25.58 -24.40
C ARG A 566 18.77 -24.23 -23.67
N VAL A 567 18.08 -24.10 -22.54
CA VAL A 567 18.03 -22.85 -21.76
C VAL A 567 19.20 -22.71 -20.79
N ARG A 568 19.78 -23.82 -20.29
CA ARG A 568 20.92 -23.84 -19.34
C ARG A 568 22.05 -22.85 -19.66
N PRO A 569 22.59 -22.76 -20.90
CA PRO A 569 23.65 -21.78 -21.19
C PRO A 569 23.19 -20.32 -21.07
N GLN A 570 21.89 -20.06 -21.28
CA GLN A 570 21.28 -18.73 -21.28
C GLN A 570 20.94 -18.22 -19.87
N ILE A 571 20.97 -19.10 -18.85
CA ILE A 571 20.69 -18.73 -17.46
C ILE A 571 21.81 -17.82 -16.95
N GLN A 572 21.51 -16.53 -16.81
CA GLN A 572 22.47 -15.55 -16.36
C GLN A 572 22.80 -15.74 -14.87
N GLY A 573 21.82 -16.08 -14.03
CA GLY A 573 21.99 -16.28 -12.59
C GLY A 573 20.69 -16.64 -11.88
N LEU A 574 20.70 -16.61 -10.55
CA LEU A 574 19.58 -17.09 -9.71
C LEU A 574 18.25 -16.37 -9.98
N GLU A 575 18.23 -15.05 -10.12
CA GLU A 575 16.99 -14.29 -10.36
C GLU A 575 16.33 -14.67 -11.70
N HIS A 576 17.14 -14.83 -12.76
CA HIS A 576 16.65 -15.28 -14.06
C HIS A 576 16.09 -16.71 -13.95
N TRP A 577 16.76 -17.59 -13.20
CA TRP A 577 16.26 -18.93 -12.93
C TRP A 577 14.92 -18.93 -12.19
N GLU A 578 14.79 -18.20 -11.08
CA GLU A 578 13.54 -18.13 -10.32
C GLU A 578 12.38 -17.58 -11.16
N GLN A 579 12.66 -16.64 -12.07
CA GLN A 579 11.65 -16.14 -13.00
C GLN A 579 11.19 -17.21 -13.98
N LEU A 580 12.12 -17.93 -14.62
CA LEU A 580 11.81 -19.03 -15.54
C LEU A 580 11.02 -20.12 -14.83
N GLU A 581 11.44 -20.50 -13.62
CA GLU A 581 10.79 -21.52 -12.80
C GLU A 581 9.35 -21.14 -12.46
N ARG A 582 9.10 -19.92 -11.97
CA ARG A 582 7.77 -19.47 -11.56
C ARG A 582 6.83 -19.17 -12.72
N GLN A 583 7.33 -18.61 -13.82
CA GLN A 583 6.49 -18.12 -14.92
C GLN A 583 6.23 -19.16 -16.01
N MET A 584 7.17 -20.09 -16.20
CA MET A 584 7.12 -21.05 -17.31
C MET A 584 7.08 -22.49 -16.80
N ILE A 585 8.07 -22.90 -16.00
CA ILE A 585 8.22 -24.32 -15.63
C ILE A 585 7.08 -24.80 -14.74
N ALA A 586 6.90 -24.19 -13.56
CA ALA A 586 5.91 -24.65 -12.60
C ALA A 586 4.46 -24.61 -13.12
N PRO A 587 4.00 -23.55 -13.82
CA PRO A 587 2.64 -23.54 -14.38
C PRO A 587 2.42 -24.64 -15.42
N GLN A 588 3.36 -24.85 -16.33
CA GLN A 588 3.24 -25.85 -17.40
C GLN A 588 3.28 -27.29 -16.84
N VAL A 589 4.20 -27.59 -15.91
CA VAL A 589 4.26 -28.89 -15.22
C VAL A 589 2.95 -29.17 -14.48
N ASN A 590 2.45 -28.20 -13.71
CA ASN A 590 1.20 -28.35 -12.96
C ASN A 590 -0.01 -28.55 -13.90
N GLN A 591 -0.06 -27.83 -15.01
CA GLN A 591 -1.11 -27.97 -16.01
C GLN A 591 -1.08 -29.37 -16.67
N ALA A 592 0.09 -29.86 -17.04
CA ALA A 592 0.26 -31.20 -17.62
C ALA A 592 -0.23 -32.29 -16.64
N ILE A 593 0.24 -32.25 -15.39
CA ILE A 593 -0.16 -33.20 -14.33
C ILE A 593 -1.67 -33.17 -14.09
N GLN A 594 -2.27 -31.99 -13.99
CA GLN A 594 -3.72 -31.85 -13.79
C GLN A 594 -4.53 -32.37 -14.99
N THR A 595 -4.02 -32.17 -16.21
CA THR A 595 -4.70 -32.60 -17.43
C THR A 595 -4.73 -34.13 -17.51
N LEU A 596 -3.58 -34.77 -17.29
CA LEU A 596 -3.46 -36.24 -17.30
C LEU A 596 -4.31 -36.90 -16.22
N SER A 597 -4.31 -36.34 -15.01
CA SER A 597 -5.11 -36.85 -13.88
C SER A 597 -6.62 -36.79 -14.12
N ARG A 598 -7.10 -35.93 -15.04
CA ARG A 598 -8.52 -35.82 -15.40
C ARG A 598 -8.95 -36.71 -16.55
N HIS A 599 -8.05 -37.03 -17.47
CA HIS A 599 -8.37 -37.72 -18.73
C HIS A 599 -8.04 -39.21 -18.72
N LEU A 600 -7.06 -39.63 -17.92
CA LEU A 600 -6.70 -41.04 -17.79
C LEU A 600 -7.62 -41.72 -16.77
N THR A 601 -8.20 -42.85 -17.17
CA THR A 601 -9.02 -43.71 -16.31
C THR A 601 -8.66 -45.18 -16.53
N GLY A 602 -8.83 -46.02 -15.52
CA GLY A 602 -8.48 -47.44 -15.59
C GLY A 602 -6.97 -47.69 -15.65
N GLU A 603 -6.55 -48.72 -16.39
CA GLU A 603 -5.18 -49.21 -16.41
C GLU A 603 -4.11 -48.18 -16.88
N PRO A 604 -4.38 -47.27 -17.85
CA PRO A 604 -3.49 -46.15 -18.16
C PRO A 604 -3.26 -45.16 -17.01
N SER A 605 -4.22 -45.03 -16.08
CA SER A 605 -4.09 -44.17 -14.90
C SER A 605 -3.09 -44.76 -13.90
N GLU A 606 -3.08 -46.08 -13.69
CA GLU A 606 -2.12 -46.76 -12.82
C GLU A 606 -0.68 -46.64 -13.35
N ARG A 607 -0.50 -46.81 -14.67
CA ARG A 607 0.82 -46.59 -15.32
C ARG A 607 1.30 -45.16 -15.16
N TRP A 608 0.40 -44.19 -15.33
CA TRP A 608 0.70 -42.77 -15.12
C TRP A 608 1.14 -42.47 -13.69
N GLU A 609 0.41 -42.98 -12.68
CA GLU A 609 0.76 -42.77 -11.26
C GLU A 609 2.15 -43.36 -10.94
N ALA A 610 2.43 -44.60 -11.36
CA ALA A 610 3.72 -45.25 -11.15
C ALA A 610 4.89 -44.58 -11.89
N TRP A 611 4.62 -43.99 -13.07
CA TRP A 611 5.61 -43.17 -13.78
C TRP A 611 5.85 -41.84 -13.06
N ARG A 612 4.78 -41.17 -12.63
CA ARG A 612 4.83 -39.86 -11.95
C ARG A 612 5.65 -39.92 -10.67
N GLU A 613 5.50 -40.99 -9.88
CA GLU A 613 6.28 -41.21 -8.65
C GLU A 613 7.79 -41.31 -8.90
N ARG A 614 8.22 -41.73 -10.10
CA ARG A 614 9.63 -41.73 -10.51
C ARG A 614 10.06 -40.42 -11.16
N TYR A 615 9.21 -39.84 -12.00
CA TYR A 615 9.54 -38.65 -12.77
C TYR A 615 9.64 -37.38 -11.92
N VAL A 616 8.67 -37.13 -11.03
CA VAL A 616 8.63 -35.89 -10.26
C VAL A 616 9.89 -35.69 -9.39
N PRO A 617 10.38 -36.69 -8.64
CA PRO A 617 11.63 -36.54 -7.89
C PRO A 617 12.85 -36.24 -8.78
N GLU A 618 12.97 -36.91 -9.92
CA GLU A 618 14.09 -36.72 -10.86
C GLU A 618 14.04 -35.33 -11.52
N LEU A 619 12.85 -34.84 -11.87
CA LEU A 619 12.67 -33.49 -12.37
C LEU A 619 12.99 -32.44 -11.29
N LEU A 620 12.53 -32.64 -10.05
CA LEU A 620 12.86 -31.73 -8.94
C LEU A 620 14.37 -31.68 -8.68
N ALA A 621 15.06 -32.83 -8.70
CA ALA A 621 16.51 -32.89 -8.61
C ALA A 621 17.20 -32.14 -9.75
N LEU A 622 16.69 -32.22 -10.99
CA LEU A 622 17.19 -31.45 -12.12
C LEU A 622 17.04 -29.94 -11.89
N LEU A 623 15.85 -29.51 -11.48
CA LEU A 623 15.55 -28.10 -11.19
C LEU A 623 16.44 -27.57 -10.06
N HIS A 624 16.67 -28.36 -9.01
CA HIS A 624 17.61 -28.00 -7.93
C HIS A 624 19.06 -27.87 -8.44
N GLY A 625 19.50 -28.77 -9.31
CA GLY A 625 20.82 -28.70 -9.94
C GLY A 625 20.99 -27.43 -10.78
N MET A 626 19.99 -27.09 -11.60
CA MET A 626 19.98 -25.84 -12.38
C MET A 626 19.97 -24.59 -11.49
N ARG A 627 19.17 -24.58 -10.43
CA ARG A 627 19.13 -23.51 -9.43
C ARG A 627 20.49 -23.30 -8.76
N ARG A 628 21.19 -24.40 -8.44
CA ARG A 628 22.54 -24.36 -7.87
C ARG A 628 23.55 -23.73 -8.82
N GLU A 629 23.59 -24.16 -10.09
CA GLU A 629 24.48 -23.55 -11.09
C GLU A 629 24.20 -22.06 -11.28
N ALA A 630 22.92 -21.68 -11.31
CA ALA A 630 22.50 -20.28 -11.37
C ALA A 630 22.96 -19.49 -10.13
N THR A 631 22.90 -20.11 -8.95
CA THR A 631 23.40 -19.55 -7.68
C THR A 631 24.91 -19.37 -7.72
N ASP A 632 25.67 -20.34 -8.21
CA ASP A 632 27.12 -20.25 -8.36
C ASP A 632 27.54 -19.10 -9.30
N ARG A 633 26.84 -18.93 -10.43
CA ARG A 633 27.05 -17.79 -11.35
C ARG A 633 26.79 -16.45 -10.66
N SER A 634 25.70 -16.35 -9.88
CA SER A 634 25.41 -15.14 -9.12
C SER A 634 26.43 -14.90 -8.00
N ARG A 635 26.89 -15.96 -7.31
CA ARG A 635 27.91 -15.88 -6.25
C ARG A 635 29.26 -15.38 -6.77
N ALA A 636 29.68 -15.81 -7.96
CA ALA A 636 30.91 -15.32 -8.59
C ALA A 636 30.87 -13.79 -8.75
N ARG A 637 29.74 -13.26 -9.26
CA ARG A 637 29.53 -11.81 -9.41
C ARG A 637 29.51 -11.08 -8.08
N THR A 638 28.77 -11.57 -7.07
CA THR A 638 28.75 -10.95 -5.75
C THR A 638 30.11 -11.00 -5.04
N THR A 639 30.91 -12.04 -5.28
CA THR A 639 32.26 -12.18 -4.73
C THR A 639 33.22 -11.15 -5.35
N ALA A 640 33.17 -10.97 -6.68
CA ALA A 640 33.95 -9.95 -7.36
C ALA A 640 33.63 -8.53 -6.85
N ILE A 641 32.34 -8.24 -6.63
CA ILE A 641 31.88 -6.98 -6.04
C ILE A 641 32.45 -6.80 -4.63
N ALA A 642 32.33 -7.81 -3.77
CA ALA A 642 32.84 -7.74 -2.40
C ALA A 642 34.37 -7.51 -2.38
N GLN A 643 35.13 -8.24 -3.20
CA GLN A 643 36.58 -8.09 -3.33
C GLN A 643 37.00 -6.71 -3.84
N ALA A 644 36.22 -6.11 -4.74
CA ALA A 644 36.47 -4.76 -5.23
C ALA A 644 36.19 -3.68 -4.17
N LEU A 645 35.26 -3.92 -3.24
CA LEU A 645 34.94 -3.01 -2.14
C LEU A 645 35.88 -3.13 -0.94
N ASP A 646 36.33 -4.34 -0.60
CA ASP A 646 37.08 -4.61 0.63
C ASP A 646 38.29 -3.69 0.89
N PRO A 647 39.11 -3.33 -0.12
CA PRO A 647 40.22 -2.39 0.07
C PRO A 647 39.78 -0.99 0.49
N LEU A 648 38.53 -0.61 0.21
CA LEU A 648 37.95 0.70 0.53
C LEU A 648 37.28 0.73 1.90
N LEU A 649 37.14 -0.43 2.55
CA LEU A 649 36.46 -0.58 3.83
C LEU A 649 37.45 -0.86 4.97
N PRO A 650 37.13 -0.42 6.21
CA PRO A 650 37.91 -0.79 7.40
C PRO A 650 38.01 -2.30 7.60
N ASP A 651 39.18 -2.78 8.04
CA ASP A 651 39.51 -4.21 8.22
C ASP A 651 38.41 -4.98 8.98
N ALA A 652 37.91 -4.39 10.07
CA ALA A 652 36.87 -4.99 10.92
C ALA A 652 35.53 -5.25 10.20
N ARG A 653 35.29 -4.62 9.04
CA ARG A 653 34.04 -4.75 8.28
C ARG A 653 34.20 -5.50 6.96
N ARG A 654 35.43 -5.83 6.52
CA ARG A 654 35.69 -6.57 5.27
C ARG A 654 35.03 -7.95 5.23
N GLN A 655 34.89 -8.63 6.37
CA GLN A 655 34.22 -9.94 6.42
C GLN A 655 32.68 -9.86 6.52
N SER A 656 32.10 -8.65 6.49
CA SER A 656 30.64 -8.50 6.52
C SER A 656 30.00 -8.98 5.22
N THR A 657 28.72 -9.35 5.30
CA THR A 657 27.89 -9.67 4.13
C THR A 657 27.85 -8.50 3.14
N LEU A 658 27.72 -8.79 1.84
CA LEU A 658 27.62 -7.77 0.80
C LEU A 658 26.43 -6.82 1.02
N SER A 659 25.30 -7.31 1.54
CA SER A 659 24.12 -6.50 1.87
C SER A 659 24.46 -5.40 2.86
N ARG A 660 25.08 -5.75 3.99
CA ARG A 660 25.55 -4.78 5.00
C ARG A 660 26.53 -3.77 4.43
N LYS A 661 27.50 -4.20 3.61
CA LYS A 661 28.46 -3.29 2.96
C LYS A 661 27.73 -2.27 2.07
N ALA A 662 26.83 -2.74 1.21
CA ALA A 662 26.06 -1.88 0.31
C ALA A 662 25.16 -0.90 1.07
N LEU A 663 24.40 -1.39 2.06
CA LEU A 663 23.53 -0.54 2.88
C LEU A 663 24.33 0.50 3.69
N TRP A 664 25.51 0.14 4.21
CA TRP A 664 26.37 1.05 4.96
C TRP A 664 26.92 2.18 4.08
N ILE A 665 27.40 1.87 2.88
CA ILE A 665 27.85 2.88 1.92
C ILE A 665 26.71 3.85 1.58
N LEU A 666 25.50 3.32 1.30
CA LEU A 666 24.35 4.14 0.95
C LEU A 666 23.88 5.03 2.11
N ALA A 667 23.69 4.45 3.30
CA ALA A 667 23.16 5.16 4.46
C ALA A 667 24.07 6.28 4.98
N TRP A 668 25.38 6.24 4.67
CA TRP A 668 26.35 7.27 5.02
C TRP A 668 26.81 8.11 3.85
N THR A 669 26.19 7.97 2.68
CA THR A 669 26.45 8.89 1.58
C THR A 669 25.91 10.28 1.92
N PRO A 670 26.74 11.35 1.85
CA PRO A 670 26.27 12.72 2.09
C PRO A 670 25.04 13.05 1.23
N GLY A 671 24.02 13.62 1.86
CA GLY A 671 22.72 13.94 1.23
C GLY A 671 21.68 12.82 1.29
N VAL A 672 22.07 11.55 1.49
CA VAL A 672 21.11 10.47 1.75
C VAL A 672 20.57 10.59 3.16
N THR A 673 19.25 10.65 3.29
CA THR A 673 18.56 10.74 4.59
C THR A 673 18.22 9.34 5.12
N CYS A 674 17.64 8.49 4.29
CA CYS A 674 17.21 7.16 4.70
C CYS A 674 17.24 6.17 3.52
N VAL A 675 17.75 4.98 3.77
CA VAL A 675 17.76 3.86 2.82
C VAL A 675 16.60 2.93 3.12
N LEU A 676 15.69 2.75 2.18
CA LEU A 676 14.49 1.92 2.33
C LEU A 676 14.81 0.47 1.97
N ASN A 677 14.77 -0.42 2.96
CA ASN A 677 15.01 -1.85 2.76
C ASN A 677 13.77 -2.70 3.08
N GLY A 678 13.48 -3.68 2.22
CA GLY A 678 12.36 -4.61 2.38
C GLY A 678 12.67 -5.74 3.37
N MET A 679 12.68 -5.42 4.66
CA MET A 679 13.07 -6.32 5.76
C MET A 679 11.94 -7.31 6.11
N ARG A 680 11.59 -8.21 5.19
CA ARG A 680 10.40 -9.08 5.30
C ARG A 680 10.45 -10.16 6.39
N THR A 681 11.59 -10.39 7.04
CA THR A 681 11.73 -11.37 8.12
C THR A 681 12.39 -10.77 9.35
N PRO A 682 12.05 -11.21 10.58
CA PRO A 682 12.67 -10.73 11.80
C PRO A 682 14.19 -10.87 11.85
N HIS A 683 14.75 -11.93 11.26
CA HIS A 683 16.20 -12.11 11.14
C HIS A 683 16.81 -11.06 10.21
N TYR A 684 16.15 -10.77 9.08
CA TYR A 684 16.65 -9.79 8.13
C TYR A 684 16.56 -8.35 8.66
N VAL A 685 15.62 -8.07 9.57
CA VAL A 685 15.58 -6.82 10.35
C VAL A 685 16.86 -6.67 11.18
N ASP A 686 17.28 -7.69 11.93
CA ASP A 686 18.51 -7.63 12.72
C ASP A 686 19.74 -7.42 11.84
N ASP A 687 19.83 -8.18 10.75
CA ASP A 687 20.94 -8.10 9.79
C ASP A 687 21.08 -6.69 9.21
N THR A 688 19.95 -6.10 8.85
CA THR A 688 19.87 -4.76 8.26
C THR A 688 20.19 -3.68 9.30
N LEU A 689 19.53 -3.68 10.45
CA LEU A 689 19.69 -2.61 11.44
C LEU A 689 21.05 -2.66 12.17
N ALA A 690 21.79 -3.77 12.07
CA ALA A 690 23.14 -3.89 12.62
C ALA A 690 24.10 -2.81 12.12
N ILE A 691 23.92 -2.31 10.88
CA ILE A 691 24.80 -1.28 10.31
C ILE A 691 24.63 0.09 10.99
N LEU A 692 23.50 0.34 11.68
CA LEU A 692 23.20 1.61 12.34
C LEU A 692 24.17 1.95 13.48
N ARG A 693 24.95 0.97 13.94
CA ARG A 693 25.98 1.11 14.97
C ARG A 693 27.39 1.29 14.38
N TRP A 694 27.51 1.33 13.05
CA TRP A 694 28.82 1.41 12.41
C TRP A 694 29.22 2.87 12.23
N GLU A 695 30.51 3.14 12.36
CA GLU A 695 31.03 4.49 12.18
C GLU A 695 30.76 5.00 10.75
N PRO A 696 30.60 6.32 10.57
CA PRO A 696 30.53 6.91 9.24
C PRO A 696 31.73 6.58 8.34
N LEU A 697 31.44 6.18 7.10
CA LEU A 697 32.47 6.05 6.07
C LEU A 697 32.91 7.43 5.58
N LYS A 698 34.23 7.67 5.57
CA LYS A 698 34.81 8.97 5.18
C LYS A 698 34.82 9.22 3.68
N ASP A 699 34.98 8.16 2.87
CA ASP A 699 35.08 8.28 1.41
C ASP A 699 34.20 7.23 0.71
N VAL A 700 32.90 7.51 0.66
CA VAL A 700 31.92 6.68 -0.05
C VAL A 700 31.99 6.85 -1.57
N ILE A 701 32.52 7.97 -2.07
CA ILE A 701 32.54 8.30 -3.50
C ILE A 701 33.51 7.38 -4.25
N GLN A 702 34.66 7.05 -3.64
CA GLN A 702 35.55 6.04 -4.20
C GLN A 702 34.88 4.68 -4.39
N ALA A 703 33.95 4.28 -3.51
CA ALA A 703 33.21 3.04 -3.66
C ALA A 703 32.35 3.06 -4.92
N TYR A 704 31.59 4.13 -5.16
CA TYR A 704 30.79 4.27 -6.38
C TYR A 704 31.66 4.27 -7.64
N ASN A 705 32.76 5.02 -7.66
CA ASN A 705 33.68 5.05 -8.80
C ASN A 705 34.27 3.66 -9.09
N ARG A 706 34.63 2.91 -8.05
CA ARG A 706 35.13 1.53 -8.16
C ARG A 706 34.09 0.59 -8.75
N MET A 707 32.82 0.73 -8.35
CA MET A 707 31.71 -0.09 -8.87
C MET A 707 31.36 0.26 -10.31
N THR A 708 31.36 1.55 -10.67
CA THR A 708 31.19 1.99 -12.06
C THR A 708 32.27 1.41 -12.97
N ALA A 709 33.52 1.38 -12.53
CA ALA A 709 34.61 0.75 -13.29
C ALA A 709 34.45 -0.77 -13.41
N LEU A 710 33.93 -1.44 -12.37
CA LEU A 710 33.69 -2.88 -12.35
C LEU A 710 32.51 -3.28 -13.26
N ALA A 711 31.51 -2.41 -13.42
CA ALA A 711 30.28 -2.68 -14.14
C ALA A 711 30.50 -3.19 -15.57
N ALA A 712 31.53 -2.70 -16.27
CA ALA A 712 31.87 -3.12 -17.63
C ALA A 712 32.43 -4.57 -17.71
N SER A 713 32.82 -5.16 -16.59
CA SER A 713 33.41 -6.50 -16.49
C SER A 713 32.49 -7.56 -15.89
N LEU A 714 31.30 -7.17 -15.42
CA LEU A 714 30.27 -8.02 -14.82
C LEU A 714 29.19 -8.38 -15.84
#